data_AF-A0A1I7N0Z4-F1
#
_entry.id   AF-A0A1I7N0Z4-F1
#
_cell.length_a   1.000
_cell.length_b   1.000
_cell.length_c   1.000
_cell.angle_alpha   90.00
_cell.angle_beta   90.00
_cell.angle_gamma   90.00
#
_symmetry.space_group_name_H-M   'P 1'
#
loop_
_entity.id
_entity.type
_entity.pdbx_description
1 polymer ?
#
loop_
_entity_poly.entity_id
_entity_poly.type
_entity_poly.pdbx_seq_one_letter_code
_entity_poly.pdbx_strand_id
1 'polypeptide(L)'
;MFHIHHILRIHTLIFACLLTYLFSHAQQVQMTMQQHESEQIFTLSNEYISQRIVLQHGMLQEEQLLDVTKPTPTGIFDDGGYAFDLMWTGWNAPGKYFNGDLHVELTQHDFIFRYAKTHDQPNGARILHLYFKAIDPENPLWCRLSYEMLPGKTYVRRQVALADSTGQDHWLAAVYPRRGEIAEIQHSISLRYGMHEETSMHILQQEMKSDEQHSPFVIVKKGDFGQPVAVDFQHTGVFWGTEYPAAVNRLAVDNNQKLILTCQEWMGNIIDSQWLCSDWVVEGLSPEHHLQQDFYQYLTDIQVRPDRPYVLYNSWYDLRSPAFKDVAAEHIMNESNVLRLIRQFQQNMIQPYDIHLDAFVLDDGWDEYASPWQLRKSTFPHGLQPIINALKPLHTSLGIWIGPTGGYSFRMQRINWMKAHGYETVGNGPNHIMLDITGPKYFNLLRSRAVDFTKQGVGYFKWDGIQFSSSEPGRSAVGYFSERIALQHIAAMADTVRKLNPNMYINITSGTWMSPWWLTMADQIWMQGADYGFSTTPSILSRDAAMTYKDMVLYDDYRMHEVWFPMNHVMTHGIIKARLASVGKDDDPLESFAHDVMLYFGRGVSMYELYISPDIFTADEWRILSEGLKWAKSRYSVLRHTYMVGGNPALGEPYGYVHFQGDSGIIVVRNPQMHVQNIQIKLDPKQGINAGAKNLVVEKVYPTHWIAPDMYSAGGTLSFSLQGFETAVYEVYPLRDAHRPLLSNAVFDMKAIDSKTMSIHVLDTTGPIKWLNPSAITNVQIQGQPSQLFQMQTQFTAPQLLSSANLQNIHTGLYIQLAAPQTTQSFRCVVFLYPDSLDAGKPLPDCIMQVDGKPVKPIVQQSPGQWMALSDIISQPGEHTISLQFDSKDQSWHGKAEVWAIGHVQTHPASLTCTFNDELEIPVMPPSAYPKLSIPRQQFIGSSAIATKAKQM
;
A
#
# COMPACT_ATOMS: atom_id res chain seq x y z
N MET A 1 29.51 -59.75 -1.00
CA MET A 1 29.20 -58.30 -1.03
C MET A 1 28.36 -57.84 -2.22
N PHE A 2 28.10 -58.65 -3.27
CA PHE A 2 27.31 -58.23 -4.44
C PHE A 2 25.78 -58.44 -4.35
N HIS A 3 25.25 -59.00 -3.26
CA HIS A 3 23.80 -59.20 -3.08
C HIS A 3 23.10 -58.17 -2.19
N ILE A 4 23.83 -57.42 -1.37
CA ILE A 4 23.25 -56.43 -0.45
C ILE A 4 22.97 -55.09 -1.15
N HIS A 5 23.75 -54.73 -2.18
CA HIS A 5 23.52 -53.50 -2.95
C HIS A 5 22.34 -53.56 -3.93
N HIS A 6 21.95 -54.76 -4.40
CA HIS A 6 20.79 -54.89 -5.29
C HIS A 6 19.47 -54.82 -4.52
N ILE A 7 19.42 -55.36 -3.30
CA ILE A 7 18.24 -55.31 -2.43
C ILE A 7 18.01 -53.88 -1.92
N LEU A 8 19.07 -53.15 -1.54
CA LEU A 8 18.94 -51.74 -1.14
C LEU A 8 18.44 -50.86 -2.29
N ARG A 9 18.95 -51.02 -3.52
CA ARG A 9 18.47 -50.23 -4.67
C ARG A 9 17.02 -50.51 -5.04
N ILE A 10 16.55 -51.75 -4.91
CA ILE A 10 15.14 -52.10 -5.17
C ILE A 10 14.25 -51.54 -4.05
N HIS A 11 14.70 -51.54 -2.80
CA HIS A 11 13.93 -50.94 -1.70
C HIS A 11 13.91 -49.41 -1.78
N THR A 12 14.99 -48.75 -2.20
CA THR A 12 15.01 -47.30 -2.43
C THR A 12 14.18 -46.89 -3.65
N LEU A 13 14.16 -47.70 -4.73
CA LEU A 13 13.26 -47.46 -5.86
C LEU A 13 11.79 -47.73 -5.51
N ILE A 14 11.48 -48.78 -4.74
CA ILE A 14 10.11 -49.06 -4.31
C ILE A 14 9.66 -48.03 -3.28
N PHE A 15 10.52 -47.54 -2.39
CA PHE A 15 10.19 -46.48 -1.42
C PHE A 15 10.10 -45.10 -2.09
N ALA A 16 10.90 -44.81 -3.13
CA ALA A 16 10.75 -43.61 -3.96
C ALA A 16 9.52 -43.71 -4.88
N CYS A 17 9.19 -44.89 -5.39
CA CYS A 17 7.96 -45.16 -6.13
C CYS A 17 6.73 -45.12 -5.21
N LEU A 18 6.81 -45.58 -3.95
CA LEU A 18 5.73 -45.46 -2.96
C LEU A 18 5.62 -44.06 -2.38
N LEU A 19 6.71 -43.31 -2.21
CA LEU A 19 6.62 -41.87 -1.89
C LEU A 19 6.03 -41.11 -3.07
N THR A 20 6.41 -41.41 -4.31
CA THR A 20 5.74 -40.81 -5.48
C THR A 20 4.32 -41.33 -5.67
N TYR A 21 3.95 -42.54 -5.19
CA TYR A 21 2.56 -43.03 -5.19
C TYR A 21 1.70 -42.43 -4.07
N LEU A 22 2.29 -42.17 -2.90
CA LEU A 22 1.65 -41.56 -1.73
C LEU A 22 1.62 -40.03 -1.82
N PHE A 23 2.53 -39.40 -2.57
CA PHE A 23 2.49 -37.97 -2.93
C PHE A 23 1.82 -37.71 -4.30
N SER A 24 1.38 -38.73 -5.04
CA SER A 24 0.60 -38.55 -6.29
C SER A 24 -0.90 -38.72 -6.12
N HIS A 25 -1.41 -38.89 -4.90
CA HIS A 25 -2.73 -38.36 -4.60
C HIS A 25 -2.60 -36.84 -4.45
N ALA A 26 -2.33 -36.16 -5.58
CA ALA A 26 -2.66 -34.75 -5.67
C ALA A 26 -4.13 -34.64 -5.25
N GLN A 27 -4.43 -33.81 -4.23
CA GLN A 27 -5.79 -33.41 -3.93
C GLN A 27 -6.37 -32.87 -5.24
N GLN A 28 -7.16 -33.70 -5.92
CA GLN A 28 -7.67 -33.38 -7.24
C GLN A 28 -9.04 -32.78 -7.06
N VAL A 29 -9.30 -31.67 -7.72
CA VAL A 29 -10.65 -31.09 -7.77
C VAL A 29 -11.59 -32.11 -8.39
N GLN A 30 -12.61 -32.53 -7.66
CA GLN A 30 -13.59 -33.50 -8.11
C GLN A 30 -14.77 -32.80 -8.77
N MET A 31 -15.31 -33.42 -9.83
CA MET A 31 -16.56 -32.97 -10.44
C MET A 31 -17.53 -34.15 -10.44
N THR A 32 -18.74 -33.92 -9.93
CA THR A 32 -19.85 -34.85 -10.03
C THR A 32 -21.07 -34.18 -10.64
N MET A 33 -21.91 -34.99 -11.30
CA MET A 33 -23.21 -34.56 -11.80
C MET A 33 -24.25 -35.56 -11.32
N GLN A 34 -25.31 -35.04 -10.72
CA GLN A 34 -26.48 -35.79 -10.30
C GLN A 34 -27.69 -35.29 -11.09
N GLN A 35 -28.58 -36.19 -11.48
CA GLN A 35 -29.81 -35.83 -12.18
C GLN A 35 -30.98 -36.59 -11.56
N HIS A 36 -32.03 -35.86 -11.21
CA HIS A 36 -33.28 -36.41 -10.70
C HIS A 36 -34.46 -35.67 -11.34
N GLU A 37 -35.27 -36.38 -12.12
CA GLU A 37 -36.37 -35.79 -12.88
C GLU A 37 -35.92 -34.58 -13.74
N SER A 38 -36.45 -33.39 -13.45
CA SER A 38 -36.11 -32.13 -14.12
C SER A 38 -34.99 -31.34 -13.44
N GLU A 39 -34.43 -31.85 -12.34
CA GLU A 39 -33.33 -31.25 -11.60
C GLU A 39 -31.98 -31.85 -12.04
N GLN A 40 -30.98 -31.00 -12.26
CA GLN A 40 -29.59 -31.39 -12.51
C GLN A 40 -28.66 -30.62 -11.58
N ILE A 41 -27.84 -31.33 -10.81
CA ILE A 41 -26.90 -30.74 -9.85
C ILE A 41 -25.48 -31.05 -10.31
N PHE A 42 -24.73 -30.01 -10.63
CA PHE A 42 -23.29 -30.10 -10.84
C PHE A 42 -22.58 -29.73 -9.55
N THR A 43 -21.53 -30.45 -9.19
CA THR A 43 -20.76 -30.18 -7.98
C THR A 43 -19.28 -30.23 -8.28
N LEU A 44 -18.59 -29.14 -8.00
CA LEU A 44 -17.15 -28.99 -8.12
C LEU A 44 -16.57 -28.82 -6.70
N SER A 45 -15.70 -29.73 -6.27
CA SER A 45 -15.22 -29.76 -4.88
C SER A 45 -13.72 -29.96 -4.80
N ASN A 46 -13.09 -29.32 -3.82
CA ASN A 46 -11.75 -29.62 -3.36
C ASN A 46 -11.81 -30.07 -1.88
N GLU A 47 -10.69 -30.07 -1.17
CA GLU A 47 -10.61 -30.50 0.22
C GLU A 47 -11.22 -29.52 1.24
N TYR A 48 -11.46 -28.26 0.85
CA TYR A 48 -11.96 -27.21 1.74
C TYR A 48 -13.38 -26.77 1.38
N ILE A 49 -13.69 -26.67 0.10
CA ILE A 49 -14.93 -26.09 -0.39
C ILE A 49 -15.60 -26.93 -1.47
N SER A 50 -16.91 -26.72 -1.64
CA SER A 50 -17.72 -27.31 -2.69
C SER A 50 -18.67 -26.27 -3.30
N GLN A 51 -18.55 -26.05 -4.60
CA GLN A 51 -19.48 -25.28 -5.41
C GLN A 51 -20.54 -26.22 -5.99
N ARG A 52 -21.81 -26.04 -5.61
CA ARG A 52 -22.97 -26.75 -6.18
C ARG A 52 -23.73 -25.81 -7.09
N ILE A 53 -24.10 -26.28 -8.28
CA ILE A 53 -24.87 -25.55 -9.29
C ILE A 53 -26.12 -26.38 -9.59
N VAL A 54 -27.29 -25.84 -9.26
CA VAL A 54 -28.59 -26.52 -9.38
C VAL A 54 -29.34 -25.94 -10.57
N LEU A 55 -29.67 -26.80 -11.53
CA LEU A 55 -30.51 -26.48 -12.66
C LEU A 55 -31.89 -27.12 -12.48
N GLN A 56 -32.95 -26.36 -12.70
CA GLN A 56 -34.33 -26.83 -12.65
C GLN A 56 -34.99 -26.60 -14.03
N HIS A 57 -35.53 -27.67 -14.63
CA HIS A 57 -36.03 -27.65 -16.01
C HIS A 57 -35.00 -27.12 -17.03
N GLY A 58 -33.71 -27.35 -16.74
CA GLY A 58 -32.59 -26.87 -17.56
C GLY A 58 -32.25 -25.39 -17.40
N MET A 59 -32.97 -24.61 -16.57
CA MET A 59 -32.60 -23.25 -16.21
C MET A 59 -31.75 -23.25 -14.94
N LEU A 60 -30.83 -22.29 -14.79
CA LEU A 60 -30.11 -22.11 -13.54
C LEU A 60 -31.07 -21.58 -12.48
N GLN A 61 -31.13 -22.27 -11.34
CA GLN A 61 -32.07 -21.98 -10.26
C GLN A 61 -31.38 -21.55 -8.97
N GLU A 62 -30.21 -22.14 -8.68
CA GLU A 62 -29.53 -21.96 -7.41
C GLU A 62 -28.05 -22.33 -7.54
N GLU A 63 -27.23 -21.66 -6.75
CA GLU A 63 -25.84 -21.97 -6.52
C GLU A 63 -25.52 -21.98 -5.02
N GLN A 64 -24.62 -22.88 -4.59
CA GLN A 64 -24.17 -22.96 -3.21
C GLN A 64 -22.66 -23.05 -3.15
N LEU A 65 -22.03 -22.23 -2.30
CA LEU A 65 -20.62 -22.32 -1.97
C LEU A 65 -20.48 -22.77 -0.52
N LEU A 66 -20.00 -23.99 -0.32
CA LEU A 66 -19.99 -24.67 0.98
C LEU A 66 -18.57 -24.88 1.48
N ASP A 67 -18.33 -24.61 2.76
CA ASP A 67 -17.21 -25.14 3.55
C ASP A 67 -17.51 -26.60 3.90
N VAL A 68 -16.68 -27.52 3.40
CA VAL A 68 -16.81 -28.97 3.60
C VAL A 68 -15.80 -29.53 4.59
N THR A 69 -15.05 -28.66 5.29
CA THR A 69 -14.10 -29.07 6.33
C THR A 69 -14.80 -29.55 7.61
N LYS A 70 -16.05 -29.11 7.81
CA LYS A 70 -16.88 -29.44 8.98
C LYS A 70 -17.86 -30.58 8.65
N PRO A 71 -18.23 -31.44 9.63
CA PRO A 71 -19.20 -32.51 9.42
C PRO A 71 -20.58 -32.04 8.94
N THR A 72 -20.97 -30.83 9.32
CA THR A 72 -22.16 -30.14 8.82
C THR A 72 -21.66 -28.96 7.98
N PRO A 73 -21.79 -29.02 6.64
CA PRO A 73 -21.34 -27.94 5.78
C PRO A 73 -22.05 -26.63 6.11
N THR A 74 -21.27 -25.57 6.25
CA THR A 74 -21.74 -24.18 6.33
C THR A 74 -21.40 -23.49 5.01
N GLY A 75 -22.09 -22.41 4.66
CA GLY A 75 -21.82 -21.74 3.42
C GLY A 75 -22.88 -20.74 3.05
N ILE A 76 -22.89 -20.38 1.77
CA ILE A 76 -23.84 -19.43 1.21
C ILE A 76 -24.64 -20.05 0.09
N PHE A 77 -25.85 -19.51 -0.05
CA PHE A 77 -26.78 -19.68 -1.14
C PHE A 77 -26.78 -18.42 -2.01
N ASP A 78 -26.89 -18.61 -3.33
CA ASP A 78 -27.07 -17.59 -4.37
C ASP A 78 -28.14 -18.08 -5.35
N ASP A 79 -28.99 -17.19 -5.87
CA ASP A 79 -30.07 -17.54 -6.82
C ASP A 79 -29.57 -17.86 -8.26
N GLY A 80 -28.26 -17.92 -8.45
CA GLY A 80 -27.57 -18.15 -9.71
C GLY A 80 -27.56 -16.95 -10.65
N GLY A 81 -28.07 -15.79 -10.22
CA GLY A 81 -28.42 -14.69 -11.09
C GLY A 81 -27.24 -14.11 -11.88
N TYR A 82 -27.47 -13.92 -13.18
CA TYR A 82 -26.60 -13.19 -14.10
C TYR A 82 -27.45 -12.42 -15.11
N ALA A 83 -26.87 -11.38 -15.71
CA ALA A 83 -27.57 -10.62 -16.73
C ALA A 83 -26.63 -10.14 -17.85
N PHE A 84 -27.19 -10.00 -19.03
CA PHE A 84 -26.60 -9.34 -20.19
C PHE A 84 -27.49 -8.15 -20.54
N ASP A 85 -26.91 -6.97 -20.66
CA ASP A 85 -27.61 -5.76 -21.07
C ASP A 85 -27.31 -5.45 -22.53
N LEU A 86 -28.32 -5.53 -23.41
CA LEU A 86 -28.14 -5.51 -24.86
C LEU A 86 -29.02 -4.48 -25.57
N MET A 87 -28.49 -4.03 -26.71
CA MET A 87 -29.29 -3.49 -27.81
C MET A 87 -29.57 -4.62 -28.82
N TRP A 88 -30.83 -5.07 -28.83
CA TRP A 88 -31.35 -6.10 -29.71
C TRP A 88 -31.67 -5.53 -31.11
N THR A 89 -31.22 -6.24 -32.14
CA THR A 89 -31.37 -5.83 -33.55
C THR A 89 -32.25 -6.77 -34.36
N GLY A 90 -32.69 -7.89 -33.79
CA GLY A 90 -33.60 -8.86 -34.41
C GLY A 90 -35.07 -8.51 -34.19
N TRP A 91 -35.96 -9.30 -34.81
CA TRP A 91 -37.41 -9.11 -34.70
C TRP A 91 -37.98 -9.42 -33.31
N ASN A 92 -37.45 -10.44 -32.65
CA ASN A 92 -37.91 -10.92 -31.35
C ASN A 92 -36.69 -11.34 -30.53
N ALA A 93 -36.54 -10.77 -29.33
CA ALA A 93 -35.54 -11.20 -28.38
C ALA A 93 -35.94 -12.54 -27.73
N PRO A 94 -34.99 -13.32 -27.19
CA PRO A 94 -35.30 -14.56 -26.48
C PRO A 94 -36.45 -14.40 -25.48
N GLY A 95 -37.40 -15.33 -25.50
CA GLY A 95 -38.55 -15.36 -24.59
C GLY A 95 -39.67 -14.37 -24.94
N LYS A 96 -39.56 -13.61 -26.05
CA LYS A 96 -40.50 -12.55 -26.40
C LYS A 96 -41.15 -12.76 -27.77
N TYR A 97 -42.46 -13.02 -27.81
CA TYR A 97 -43.20 -13.33 -29.05
C TYR A 97 -43.60 -12.13 -29.93
N PHE A 98 -43.83 -10.96 -29.31
CA PHE A 98 -44.27 -9.73 -29.98
C PHE A 98 -43.58 -8.51 -29.36
N ASN A 99 -42.26 -8.41 -29.48
CA ASN A 99 -41.51 -7.36 -28.80
C ASN A 99 -40.74 -6.43 -29.74
N GLY A 100 -41.01 -5.14 -29.65
CA GLY A 100 -40.28 -4.07 -30.34
C GLY A 100 -39.24 -3.36 -29.47
N ASP A 101 -39.06 -3.78 -28.20
CA ASP A 101 -38.02 -3.19 -27.35
C ASP A 101 -36.64 -3.50 -27.93
N LEU A 102 -35.93 -2.43 -28.26
CA LEU A 102 -34.55 -2.51 -28.72
C LEU A 102 -33.60 -2.71 -27.54
N HIS A 103 -33.92 -2.17 -26.36
CA HIS A 103 -33.16 -2.40 -25.13
C HIS A 103 -33.70 -3.65 -24.42
N VAL A 104 -32.86 -4.66 -24.26
CA VAL A 104 -33.24 -5.95 -23.66
C VAL A 104 -32.20 -6.37 -22.63
N GLU A 105 -32.67 -6.79 -21.46
CA GLU A 105 -31.87 -7.52 -20.49
C GLU A 105 -32.19 -9.01 -20.63
N LEU A 106 -31.15 -9.85 -20.80
CA LEU A 106 -31.27 -11.31 -20.82
C LEU A 106 -30.67 -11.89 -19.55
N THR A 107 -31.39 -12.81 -18.92
CA THR A 107 -31.07 -13.38 -17.61
C THR A 107 -30.98 -14.90 -17.68
N GLN A 108 -30.74 -15.57 -16.55
CA GLN A 108 -30.77 -17.03 -16.44
C GLN A 108 -32.09 -17.66 -16.90
N HIS A 109 -33.20 -16.91 -16.91
CA HIS A 109 -34.52 -17.41 -17.34
C HIS A 109 -34.69 -17.46 -18.86
N ASP A 110 -33.79 -16.82 -19.62
CA ASP A 110 -33.86 -16.75 -21.08
C ASP A 110 -33.02 -17.84 -21.77
N PHE A 111 -32.37 -18.71 -20.99
CA PHE A 111 -31.45 -19.73 -21.48
C PHE A 111 -31.73 -21.11 -20.87
N ILE A 112 -31.71 -22.14 -21.72
CA ILE A 112 -31.89 -23.55 -21.34
C ILE A 112 -30.61 -24.33 -21.57
N PHE A 113 -30.22 -25.10 -20.57
CA PHE A 113 -29.04 -25.96 -20.57
C PHE A 113 -29.08 -26.97 -21.74
N ARG A 114 -27.89 -27.26 -22.26
CA ARG A 114 -27.68 -28.21 -23.36
C ARG A 114 -26.65 -29.26 -23.01
N TYR A 115 -25.47 -28.85 -22.56
CA TYR A 115 -24.40 -29.77 -22.21
C TYR A 115 -23.35 -29.09 -21.32
N ALA A 116 -22.54 -29.92 -20.65
CA ALA A 116 -21.40 -29.48 -19.86
C ALA A 116 -20.08 -30.02 -20.44
N LYS A 117 -18.99 -29.30 -20.21
CA LYS A 117 -17.62 -29.77 -20.48
C LYS A 117 -16.72 -29.44 -19.30
N THR A 118 -15.70 -30.26 -19.07
CA THR A 118 -14.67 -30.00 -18.07
C THR A 118 -13.29 -29.90 -18.71
N HIS A 119 -12.45 -29.05 -18.15
CA HIS A 119 -11.06 -28.89 -18.55
C HIS A 119 -10.16 -28.89 -17.32
N ASP A 120 -9.16 -29.77 -17.29
CA ASP A 120 -8.13 -29.78 -16.26
C ASP A 120 -6.94 -28.94 -16.71
N GLN A 121 -6.41 -28.10 -15.82
CA GLN A 121 -5.24 -27.25 -16.05
C GLN A 121 -3.96 -27.85 -15.45
N PRO A 122 -2.77 -27.47 -15.94
CA PRO A 122 -1.49 -27.98 -15.43
C PRO A 122 -1.22 -27.68 -13.95
N ASN A 123 -1.82 -26.62 -13.39
CA ASN A 123 -1.73 -26.25 -11.97
C ASN A 123 -2.68 -27.07 -11.07
N GLY A 124 -3.39 -28.05 -11.62
CA GLY A 124 -4.38 -28.86 -10.91
C GLY A 124 -5.78 -28.23 -10.85
N ALA A 125 -5.97 -27.02 -11.38
CA ALA A 125 -7.28 -26.40 -11.47
C ALA A 125 -8.19 -27.20 -12.39
N ARG A 126 -9.49 -27.19 -12.09
CA ARG A 126 -10.53 -27.74 -12.95
C ARG A 126 -11.53 -26.66 -13.29
N ILE A 127 -11.79 -26.49 -14.58
CA ILE A 127 -12.84 -25.62 -15.09
C ILE A 127 -14.04 -26.47 -15.52
N LEU A 128 -15.22 -26.16 -14.97
CA LEU A 128 -16.52 -26.66 -15.44
C LEU A 128 -17.18 -25.60 -16.32
N HIS A 129 -17.50 -25.94 -17.56
CA HIS A 129 -18.27 -25.12 -18.48
C HIS A 129 -19.68 -25.70 -18.65
N LEU A 130 -20.71 -24.90 -18.38
CA LEU A 130 -22.11 -25.22 -18.65
C LEU A 130 -22.58 -24.39 -19.84
N TYR A 131 -23.10 -25.04 -20.88
CA TYR A 131 -23.54 -24.39 -22.12
C TYR A 131 -25.06 -24.39 -22.19
N PHE A 132 -25.60 -23.20 -22.43
CA PHE A 132 -27.02 -22.94 -22.55
C PHE A 132 -27.31 -22.33 -23.92
N LYS A 133 -28.49 -22.63 -24.45
CA LYS A 133 -29.04 -22.03 -25.66
C LYS A 133 -30.24 -21.18 -25.26
N ALA A 134 -30.47 -20.07 -25.95
CA ALA A 134 -31.67 -19.27 -25.78
C ALA A 134 -32.94 -20.15 -25.77
N ILE A 135 -33.94 -19.75 -24.96
CA ILE A 135 -35.15 -20.53 -24.72
C ILE A 135 -35.93 -20.82 -26.01
N ASP A 136 -35.90 -19.89 -26.96
CA ASP A 136 -36.42 -20.09 -28.31
C ASP A 136 -35.42 -20.93 -29.14
N PRO A 137 -35.79 -22.14 -29.60
CA PRO A 137 -34.85 -23.06 -30.26
C PRO A 137 -34.18 -22.49 -31.52
N GLU A 138 -34.89 -21.60 -32.23
CA GLU A 138 -34.45 -20.94 -33.47
C GLU A 138 -33.50 -19.77 -33.20
N ASN A 139 -33.45 -19.25 -31.96
CA ASN A 139 -32.59 -18.12 -31.63
C ASN A 139 -31.11 -18.57 -31.64
N PRO A 140 -30.21 -17.79 -32.26
CA PRO A 140 -28.82 -18.20 -32.45
C PRO A 140 -27.93 -17.96 -31.22
N LEU A 141 -28.45 -17.32 -30.17
CA LEU A 141 -27.69 -17.00 -28.96
C LEU A 141 -27.36 -18.23 -28.11
N TRP A 142 -26.14 -18.22 -27.60
CA TRP A 142 -25.61 -19.16 -26.63
C TRP A 142 -25.05 -18.41 -25.43
N CYS A 143 -25.29 -18.96 -24.25
CA CYS A 143 -24.66 -18.53 -23.01
C CYS A 143 -23.76 -19.65 -22.49
N ARG A 144 -22.62 -19.29 -21.89
CA ARG A 144 -21.75 -20.23 -21.18
C ARG A 144 -21.45 -19.70 -19.79
N LEU A 145 -21.70 -20.53 -18.77
CA LEU A 145 -21.22 -20.33 -17.41
C LEU A 145 -19.96 -21.16 -17.20
N SER A 146 -18.94 -20.59 -16.56
CA SER A 146 -17.68 -21.27 -16.28
C SER A 146 -17.31 -21.13 -14.81
N TYR A 147 -16.87 -22.22 -14.20
CA TYR A 147 -16.45 -22.29 -12.80
C TYR A 147 -15.05 -22.88 -12.73
N GLU A 148 -14.09 -22.15 -12.18
CA GLU A 148 -12.72 -22.62 -11.96
C GLU A 148 -12.48 -22.81 -10.46
N MET A 149 -12.02 -24.00 -10.09
CA MET A 149 -11.61 -24.32 -8.73
C MET A 149 -10.21 -24.92 -8.75
N LEU A 150 -9.39 -24.53 -7.76
CA LEU A 150 -8.05 -25.04 -7.55
C LEU A 150 -8.01 -25.94 -6.31
N PRO A 151 -7.12 -26.95 -6.26
CA PRO A 151 -6.76 -27.62 -5.01
C PRO A 151 -6.18 -26.61 -4.00
N GLY A 152 -6.34 -26.84 -2.71
CA GLY A 152 -5.67 -26.01 -1.70
C GLY A 152 -6.33 -24.68 -1.39
N LYS A 153 -7.43 -24.32 -2.06
CA LYS A 153 -8.00 -22.96 -2.04
C LYS A 153 -9.42 -22.93 -1.49
N THR A 154 -9.78 -21.82 -0.84
CA THR A 154 -11.12 -21.59 -0.28
C THR A 154 -11.97 -20.68 -1.16
N TYR A 155 -11.64 -20.56 -2.46
CA TYR A 155 -12.39 -19.75 -3.41
C TYR A 155 -12.68 -20.53 -4.70
N VAL A 156 -13.74 -20.08 -5.39
CA VAL A 156 -14.07 -20.46 -6.76
C VAL A 156 -14.08 -19.19 -7.62
N ARG A 157 -13.75 -19.31 -8.90
CA ARG A 157 -13.89 -18.21 -9.87
C ARG A 157 -15.02 -18.52 -10.82
N ARG A 158 -15.88 -17.55 -11.09
CA ARG A 158 -17.03 -17.66 -11.99
C ARG A 158 -16.95 -16.67 -13.15
N GLN A 159 -17.34 -17.11 -14.34
CA GLN A 159 -17.37 -16.28 -15.54
C GLN A 159 -18.61 -16.59 -16.36
N VAL A 160 -19.19 -15.56 -16.97
CA VAL A 160 -20.28 -15.71 -17.95
C VAL A 160 -19.79 -15.30 -19.33
N ALA A 161 -20.33 -15.92 -20.39
CA ALA A 161 -20.00 -15.56 -21.76
C ALA A 161 -21.21 -15.68 -22.68
N LEU A 162 -21.23 -14.86 -23.73
CA LEU A 162 -22.30 -14.82 -24.73
C LEU A 162 -21.70 -14.96 -26.13
N ALA A 163 -22.39 -15.67 -27.02
CA ALA A 163 -22.04 -15.78 -28.44
C ALA A 163 -23.30 -15.91 -29.30
N ASP A 164 -23.23 -15.38 -30.53
CA ASP A 164 -24.25 -15.56 -31.57
C ASP A 164 -23.72 -16.49 -32.66
N SER A 165 -24.30 -17.69 -32.75
CA SER A 165 -23.85 -18.72 -33.70
C SER A 165 -24.06 -18.37 -35.18
N THR A 166 -24.86 -17.34 -35.48
CA THR A 166 -25.10 -16.83 -36.85
C THR A 166 -24.34 -15.54 -37.15
N GLY A 167 -23.76 -14.90 -36.13
CA GLY A 167 -23.04 -13.64 -36.26
C GLY A 167 -23.95 -12.44 -36.56
N GLN A 168 -25.12 -12.37 -35.92
CA GLN A 168 -25.97 -11.18 -36.01
C GLN A 168 -25.41 -10.08 -35.08
N ASP A 169 -25.39 -8.84 -35.57
CA ASP A 169 -24.73 -7.70 -34.92
C ASP A 169 -25.50 -7.14 -33.70
N HIS A 170 -25.83 -7.97 -32.71
CA HIS A 170 -26.38 -7.50 -31.43
C HIS A 170 -25.29 -6.79 -30.63
N TRP A 171 -25.61 -5.70 -29.93
CA TRP A 171 -24.61 -4.94 -29.18
C TRP A 171 -24.79 -5.13 -27.68
N LEU A 172 -23.70 -5.50 -27.00
CA LEU A 172 -23.63 -5.76 -25.56
C LEU A 172 -23.11 -4.53 -24.83
N ALA A 173 -23.98 -3.89 -24.06
CA ALA A 173 -23.65 -2.72 -23.25
C ALA A 173 -22.85 -3.12 -22.01
N ALA A 174 -23.42 -4.01 -21.21
CA ALA A 174 -22.85 -4.44 -19.93
C ALA A 174 -23.12 -5.92 -19.68
N VAL A 175 -22.30 -6.50 -18.82
CA VAL A 175 -22.48 -7.84 -18.30
C VAL A 175 -22.53 -7.75 -16.78
N TYR A 176 -23.41 -8.57 -16.21
CA TYR A 176 -23.50 -8.79 -14.78
C TYR A 176 -23.19 -10.27 -14.54
N PRO A 177 -21.92 -10.65 -14.34
CA PRO A 177 -21.60 -12.04 -14.10
C PRO A 177 -22.32 -12.53 -12.85
N ARG A 178 -22.39 -11.72 -11.79
CA ARG A 178 -23.18 -12.01 -10.59
C ARG A 178 -24.19 -10.89 -10.34
N ARG A 179 -25.46 -11.25 -10.18
CA ARG A 179 -26.51 -10.32 -9.76
C ARG A 179 -27.69 -11.09 -9.18
N GLY A 180 -27.88 -11.01 -7.87
CA GLY A 180 -28.90 -11.82 -7.21
C GLY A 180 -28.91 -11.72 -5.70
N GLU A 181 -29.84 -12.45 -5.11
CA GLU A 181 -29.97 -12.64 -3.66
C GLU A 181 -28.89 -13.57 -3.11
N ILE A 182 -28.29 -13.18 -1.99
CA ILE A 182 -27.34 -13.98 -1.23
C ILE A 182 -27.87 -14.22 0.18
N ALA A 183 -27.75 -15.44 0.68
CA ALA A 183 -28.09 -15.79 2.06
C ALA A 183 -27.12 -16.81 2.65
N GLU A 184 -27.00 -16.85 3.99
CA GLU A 184 -26.32 -17.93 4.68
C GLU A 184 -27.18 -19.20 4.69
N ILE A 185 -26.54 -20.36 4.53
CA ILE A 185 -27.20 -21.65 4.68
C ILE A 185 -27.24 -21.99 6.18
N GLN A 186 -28.42 -21.85 6.80
CA GLN A 186 -28.66 -22.24 8.20
C GLN A 186 -28.98 -23.74 8.29
N HIS A 187 -28.24 -24.48 9.15
CA HIS A 187 -28.41 -25.89 9.54
C HIS A 187 -29.26 -26.81 8.63
N SER A 188 -28.56 -27.76 7.97
CA SER A 188 -29.10 -28.94 7.27
C SER A 188 -30.48 -28.74 6.66
N ILE A 189 -30.55 -28.17 5.45
CA ILE A 189 -31.57 -28.65 4.52
C ILE A 189 -31.33 -30.16 4.43
N SER A 190 -32.24 -30.90 5.04
CA SER A 190 -32.29 -32.34 4.85
C SER A 190 -32.28 -32.58 3.35
N LEU A 191 -31.26 -33.28 2.86
CA LEU A 191 -31.32 -34.05 1.64
C LEU A 191 -32.56 -34.98 1.72
N ARG A 192 -33.74 -34.48 1.32
CA ARG A 192 -35.01 -35.21 1.13
C ARG A 192 -35.77 -34.47 0.04
N TYR A 193 -35.81 -34.96 -1.20
CA TYR A 193 -36.84 -35.90 -1.70
C TYR A 193 -38.23 -35.65 -1.09
N GLY A 194 -39.14 -35.06 -1.88
CA GLY A 194 -40.58 -35.11 -1.63
C GLY A 194 -41.42 -33.99 -2.24
N MET A 195 -41.82 -34.16 -3.51
CA MET A 195 -43.11 -33.76 -4.12
C MET A 195 -43.65 -32.30 -3.96
N HIS A 196 -43.67 -31.62 -5.11
CA HIS A 196 -44.74 -30.79 -5.68
C HIS A 196 -45.28 -29.51 -4.99
N GLU A 197 -45.34 -28.49 -5.86
CA GLU A 197 -46.25 -27.34 -5.94
C GLU A 197 -45.88 -26.03 -5.21
N GLU A 198 -45.72 -24.99 -6.04
CA GLU A 198 -45.84 -23.55 -5.77
C GLU A 198 -45.74 -23.13 -4.30
N THR A 199 -44.56 -22.70 -3.85
CA THR A 199 -44.42 -21.69 -2.78
C THR A 199 -42.96 -21.24 -2.59
N SER A 200 -42.48 -20.37 -3.48
CA SER A 200 -41.27 -19.55 -3.23
C SER A 200 -41.53 -18.40 -2.23
N MET A 201 -42.44 -18.60 -1.26
CA MET A 201 -42.97 -17.56 -0.36
C MET A 201 -43.10 -18.00 1.11
N HIS A 202 -42.67 -19.22 1.48
CA HIS A 202 -42.91 -19.74 2.84
C HIS A 202 -41.69 -20.13 3.68
N ILE A 203 -40.47 -19.72 3.33
CA ILE A 203 -39.29 -19.90 4.19
C ILE A 203 -39.05 -18.72 5.16
N LEU A 204 -39.80 -17.61 5.06
CA LEU A 204 -39.56 -16.39 5.87
C LEU A 204 -40.65 -16.03 6.90
N GLN A 205 -41.44 -16.99 7.39
CA GLN A 205 -42.56 -16.61 8.30
C GLN A 205 -42.81 -17.49 9.52
N GLN A 206 -41.80 -18.21 10.02
CA GLN A 206 -41.95 -18.91 11.29
C GLN A 206 -40.72 -18.89 12.20
N GLU A 207 -40.11 -17.71 12.37
CA GLU A 207 -39.28 -17.39 13.55
C GLU A 207 -39.09 -15.85 13.66
N MET A 208 -40.20 -15.13 13.88
CA MET A 208 -40.16 -13.69 14.23
C MET A 208 -40.95 -13.40 15.51
N LYS A 209 -40.88 -14.31 16.48
CA LYS A 209 -41.26 -13.99 17.85
C LYS A 209 -40.17 -14.51 18.78
N SER A 210 -39.58 -13.53 19.47
CA SER A 210 -38.55 -13.61 20.51
C SER A 210 -37.18 -14.13 20.07
N ASP A 211 -36.38 -13.25 19.48
CA ASP A 211 -35.06 -12.94 20.06
C ASP A 211 -34.62 -11.53 19.63
N GLU A 212 -33.86 -10.86 20.48
CA GLU A 212 -33.47 -9.46 20.35
C GLU A 212 -32.62 -9.19 19.09
N GLN A 213 -33.14 -8.38 18.17
CA GLN A 213 -32.47 -7.44 17.26
C GLN A 213 -30.97 -7.68 16.90
N HIS A 214 -30.62 -8.82 16.30
CA HIS A 214 -29.33 -8.97 15.60
C HIS A 214 -29.54 -9.32 14.13
N SER A 215 -28.96 -8.50 13.24
CA SER A 215 -28.95 -8.72 11.79
C SER A 215 -28.30 -10.08 11.48
N PRO A 216 -28.82 -10.88 10.53
CA PRO A 216 -28.26 -12.19 10.19
C PRO A 216 -26.85 -12.11 9.57
N PHE A 217 -26.40 -10.91 9.20
CA PHE A 217 -25.08 -10.64 8.65
C PHE A 217 -24.62 -9.21 8.96
N VAL A 218 -23.32 -8.98 8.77
CA VAL A 218 -22.66 -7.66 8.78
C VAL A 218 -21.98 -7.44 7.44
N ILE A 219 -22.34 -6.38 6.72
CA ILE A 219 -21.60 -5.97 5.51
C ILE A 219 -20.27 -5.36 5.96
N VAL A 220 -19.17 -6.08 5.73
CA VAL A 220 -17.81 -5.63 6.06
C VAL A 220 -17.27 -4.68 4.99
N LYS A 221 -17.61 -4.92 3.72
CA LYS A 221 -17.24 -4.05 2.60
C LYS A 221 -18.38 -3.98 1.59
N LYS A 222 -18.96 -2.79 1.42
CA LYS A 222 -20.10 -2.55 0.50
C LYS A 222 -19.72 -2.59 -0.99
N GLY A 223 -18.43 -2.46 -1.30
CA GLY A 223 -17.91 -2.30 -2.66
C GLY A 223 -18.16 -0.93 -3.27
N ASP A 224 -17.50 -0.69 -4.41
CA ASP A 224 -17.67 0.45 -5.30
C ASP A 224 -16.89 0.17 -6.61
N PHE A 225 -16.70 1.18 -7.45
CA PHE A 225 -15.81 1.12 -8.61
C PHE A 225 -14.41 0.56 -8.27
N GLY A 226 -14.09 -0.57 -8.88
CA GLY A 226 -12.85 -1.32 -8.73
C GLY A 226 -12.65 -2.02 -7.37
N GLN A 227 -13.57 -1.90 -6.41
CA GLN A 227 -13.41 -2.48 -5.07
C GLN A 227 -14.09 -3.84 -4.96
N PRO A 228 -13.56 -4.77 -4.13
CA PRO A 228 -14.27 -5.99 -3.77
C PRO A 228 -15.44 -5.69 -2.81
N VAL A 229 -16.27 -6.69 -2.56
CA VAL A 229 -17.34 -6.70 -1.55
C VAL A 229 -17.13 -7.82 -0.56
N ALA A 230 -17.58 -7.66 0.68
CA ALA A 230 -17.42 -8.68 1.71
C ALA A 230 -18.56 -8.61 2.75
N VAL A 231 -19.02 -9.79 3.18
CA VAL A 231 -20.04 -9.97 4.21
C VAL A 231 -19.59 -11.00 5.22
N ASP A 232 -19.87 -10.72 6.47
CA ASP A 232 -19.66 -11.60 7.60
C ASP A 232 -21.01 -12.14 8.06
N PHE A 233 -21.28 -13.43 7.81
CA PHE A 233 -22.45 -14.13 8.33
C PHE A 233 -22.12 -14.77 9.69
N GLN A 234 -23.11 -15.37 10.35
CA GLN A 234 -22.92 -15.94 11.69
C GLN A 234 -21.90 -17.08 11.73
N HIS A 235 -21.82 -17.89 10.66
CA HIS A 235 -21.02 -19.11 10.62
C HIS A 235 -19.93 -19.11 9.55
N THR A 236 -19.92 -18.10 8.65
CA THR A 236 -18.88 -17.93 7.64
C THR A 236 -18.79 -16.49 7.15
N GLY A 237 -17.59 -16.04 6.79
CA GLY A 237 -17.41 -14.85 5.96
C GLY A 237 -17.37 -15.22 4.48
N VAL A 238 -17.80 -14.31 3.60
CA VAL A 238 -17.60 -14.41 2.14
C VAL A 238 -17.19 -13.06 1.53
N PHE A 239 -16.31 -13.10 0.54
CA PHE A 239 -15.99 -11.95 -0.32
C PHE A 239 -16.19 -12.25 -1.80
N TRP A 240 -16.44 -11.20 -2.58
CA TRP A 240 -16.52 -11.27 -4.04
C TRP A 240 -15.78 -10.11 -4.71
N GLY A 241 -15.42 -10.30 -5.97
CA GLY A 241 -15.06 -9.20 -6.84
C GLY A 241 -14.68 -9.63 -8.25
N THR A 242 -15.01 -8.80 -9.23
CA THR A 242 -14.59 -9.00 -10.62
C THR A 242 -13.14 -8.60 -10.80
N GLU A 243 -12.32 -9.46 -11.40
CA GLU A 243 -10.90 -9.27 -11.73
C GLU A 243 -10.66 -8.27 -12.87
N TYR A 244 -11.32 -7.12 -12.79
CA TYR A 244 -11.26 -6.07 -13.78
C TYR A 244 -11.20 -4.71 -13.06
N PRO A 245 -10.17 -3.88 -13.32
CA PRO A 245 -9.99 -2.64 -12.57
C PRO A 245 -11.21 -1.73 -12.52
N ALA A 246 -11.96 -1.66 -13.62
CA ALA A 246 -13.13 -0.78 -13.78
C ALA A 246 -14.48 -1.47 -13.56
N ALA A 247 -14.51 -2.66 -12.95
CA ALA A 247 -15.76 -3.30 -12.55
C ALA A 247 -16.42 -2.53 -11.40
N VAL A 248 -17.75 -2.61 -11.29
CA VAL A 248 -18.50 -2.07 -10.15
C VAL A 248 -19.11 -3.23 -9.38
N ASN A 249 -18.60 -3.48 -8.17
CA ASN A 249 -19.16 -4.48 -7.26
C ASN A 249 -19.92 -3.76 -6.15
N ARG A 250 -21.15 -4.20 -5.85
CA ARG A 250 -21.98 -3.60 -4.80
C ARG A 250 -22.73 -4.66 -4.00
N LEU A 251 -22.85 -4.40 -2.71
CA LEU A 251 -23.82 -5.05 -1.83
C LEU A 251 -24.86 -4.03 -1.38
N ALA A 252 -26.13 -4.40 -1.50
CA ALA A 252 -27.26 -3.62 -1.02
C ALA A 252 -28.20 -4.53 -0.21
N VAL A 253 -28.94 -3.93 0.71
CA VAL A 253 -30.05 -4.61 1.39
C VAL A 253 -31.34 -4.08 0.80
N ASP A 254 -32.19 -4.97 0.29
CA ASP A 254 -33.48 -4.59 -0.30
C ASP A 254 -34.53 -4.23 0.79
N ASN A 255 -35.73 -3.83 0.34
CA ASN A 255 -36.82 -3.48 1.26
C ASN A 255 -37.31 -4.67 2.10
N ASN A 256 -37.03 -5.90 1.69
CA ASN A 256 -37.39 -7.14 2.39
C ASN A 256 -36.25 -7.68 3.27
N GLN A 257 -35.20 -6.88 3.52
CA GLN A 257 -34.01 -7.26 4.28
C GLN A 257 -33.16 -8.37 3.64
N LYS A 258 -33.28 -8.55 2.33
CA LYS A 258 -32.46 -9.48 1.56
C LYS A 258 -31.18 -8.82 1.10
N LEU A 259 -30.07 -9.55 1.17
CA LEU A 259 -28.79 -9.09 0.69
C LEU A 259 -28.70 -9.32 -0.82
N ILE A 260 -28.43 -8.26 -1.58
CA ILE A 260 -28.31 -8.30 -3.04
C ILE A 260 -26.86 -8.01 -3.42
N LEU A 261 -26.24 -8.95 -4.14
CA LEU A 261 -24.93 -8.78 -4.77
C LEU A 261 -25.12 -8.30 -6.21
N THR A 262 -24.24 -7.41 -6.67
CA THR A 262 -24.13 -7.05 -8.09
C THR A 262 -22.67 -6.83 -8.44
N CYS A 263 -22.20 -7.55 -9.45
CA CYS A 263 -20.89 -7.39 -10.09
C CYS A 263 -21.16 -6.97 -11.54
N GLN A 264 -20.79 -5.75 -11.92
CA GLN A 264 -21.04 -5.18 -13.24
C GLN A 264 -19.75 -4.81 -13.96
N GLU A 265 -19.73 -5.03 -15.27
CA GLU A 265 -18.68 -4.57 -16.18
C GLU A 265 -19.30 -4.00 -17.46
N TRP A 266 -18.75 -2.87 -17.92
CA TRP A 266 -19.10 -2.28 -19.22
C TRP A 266 -18.31 -2.97 -20.33
N MET A 267 -18.99 -3.39 -21.39
CA MET A 267 -18.40 -4.15 -22.51
C MET A 267 -18.25 -3.28 -23.76
N GLY A 268 -19.38 -2.85 -24.33
CA GLY A 268 -19.40 -2.05 -25.55
C GLY A 268 -19.01 -2.82 -26.81
N ASN A 269 -19.38 -4.09 -26.90
CA ASN A 269 -18.97 -5.01 -27.97
C ASN A 269 -20.16 -5.42 -28.85
N ILE A 270 -19.89 -5.69 -30.14
CA ILE A 270 -20.82 -6.44 -30.99
C ILE A 270 -20.63 -7.93 -30.69
N ILE A 271 -21.75 -8.64 -30.48
CA ILE A 271 -21.78 -10.08 -30.26
C ILE A 271 -21.67 -10.77 -31.62
N ASP A 272 -20.75 -11.72 -31.74
CA ASP A 272 -20.59 -12.53 -32.94
C ASP A 272 -20.42 -14.01 -32.55
N SER A 273 -19.93 -14.83 -33.49
CA SER A 273 -19.68 -16.25 -33.25
C SER A 273 -18.60 -16.56 -32.22
N GLN A 274 -17.78 -15.58 -31.84
CA GLN A 274 -16.78 -15.70 -30.78
C GLN A 274 -17.42 -15.44 -29.41
N TRP A 275 -16.93 -16.18 -28.41
CA TRP A 275 -17.38 -15.98 -27.03
C TRP A 275 -16.88 -14.65 -26.48
N LEU A 276 -17.80 -13.71 -26.28
CA LEU A 276 -17.55 -12.54 -25.46
C LEU A 276 -17.66 -12.95 -24.00
N CYS A 277 -16.52 -13.02 -23.33
CA CYS A 277 -16.42 -13.43 -21.93
C CYS A 277 -16.37 -12.22 -21.01
N SER A 278 -17.03 -12.32 -19.86
CA SER A 278 -16.76 -11.43 -18.75
C SER A 278 -15.37 -11.63 -18.18
N ASP A 279 -14.89 -10.68 -17.39
CA ASP A 279 -13.80 -10.95 -16.48
C ASP A 279 -14.29 -11.91 -15.36
N TRP A 280 -13.35 -12.60 -14.70
CA TRP A 280 -13.69 -13.59 -13.67
C TRP A 280 -14.16 -12.88 -12.39
N VAL A 281 -15.22 -13.39 -11.77
CA VAL A 281 -15.64 -13.02 -10.42
C VAL A 281 -15.10 -14.06 -9.44
N VAL A 282 -14.27 -13.64 -8.49
CA VAL A 282 -13.89 -14.51 -7.37
C VAL A 282 -15.03 -14.57 -6.35
N GLU A 283 -15.21 -15.75 -5.75
CA GLU A 283 -16.12 -16.00 -4.64
C GLU A 283 -15.32 -16.78 -3.59
N GLY A 284 -14.92 -16.10 -2.52
CA GLY A 284 -14.01 -16.63 -1.51
C GLY A 284 -14.69 -16.83 -0.16
N LEU A 285 -14.62 -18.04 0.38
CA LEU A 285 -15.02 -18.35 1.75
C LEU A 285 -13.91 -18.00 2.73
N SER A 286 -14.31 -17.39 3.85
CA SER A 286 -13.47 -17.08 5.00
C SER A 286 -14.07 -17.74 6.25
N PRO A 287 -13.79 -19.03 6.49
CA PRO A 287 -14.38 -19.78 7.62
C PRO A 287 -13.97 -19.24 9.00
N GLU A 288 -12.80 -18.61 9.08
CA GLU A 288 -12.26 -17.98 10.30
C GLU A 288 -12.60 -16.47 10.39
N HIS A 289 -13.43 -15.96 9.47
CA HIS A 289 -13.91 -14.58 9.46
C HIS A 289 -12.80 -13.50 9.31
N HIS A 290 -11.66 -13.86 8.71
CA HIS A 290 -10.53 -12.97 8.40
C HIS A 290 -10.61 -12.41 6.96
N LEU A 291 -11.77 -11.84 6.61
CA LEU A 291 -12.16 -11.51 5.23
C LEU A 291 -11.13 -10.72 4.41
N GLN A 292 -10.58 -9.63 4.97
CA GLN A 292 -9.62 -8.81 4.22
C GLN A 292 -8.28 -9.53 4.02
N GLN A 293 -7.85 -10.33 5.00
CA GLN A 293 -6.62 -11.10 4.92
C GLN A 293 -6.75 -12.23 3.89
N ASP A 294 -7.87 -12.95 3.91
CA ASP A 294 -8.13 -14.02 2.92
C ASP A 294 -8.27 -13.44 1.51
N PHE A 295 -8.87 -12.25 1.38
CA PHE A 295 -8.88 -11.51 0.11
C PHE A 295 -7.46 -11.12 -0.35
N TYR A 296 -6.60 -10.58 0.52
CA TYR A 296 -5.22 -10.27 0.16
C TYR A 296 -4.40 -11.52 -0.16
N GLN A 297 -4.68 -12.65 0.49
CA GLN A 297 -4.10 -13.93 0.13
C GLN A 297 -4.52 -14.38 -1.27
N TYR A 298 -5.79 -14.19 -1.64
CA TYR A 298 -6.27 -14.41 -3.01
C TYR A 298 -5.51 -13.55 -4.04
N LEU A 299 -5.25 -12.27 -3.72
CA LEU A 299 -4.49 -11.40 -4.62
C LEU A 299 -3.09 -11.95 -4.91
N THR A 300 -2.45 -12.65 -3.97
CA THR A 300 -1.15 -13.29 -4.21
C THR A 300 -1.19 -14.42 -5.23
N ASP A 301 -2.37 -15.02 -5.46
CA ASP A 301 -2.57 -16.09 -6.44
C ASP A 301 -2.79 -15.56 -7.86
N ILE A 302 -3.37 -14.36 -8.01
CA ILE A 302 -3.67 -13.76 -9.31
C ILE A 302 -2.70 -12.66 -9.74
N GLN A 303 -1.88 -12.14 -8.81
CA GLN A 303 -0.90 -11.13 -9.15
C GLN A 303 0.04 -11.65 -10.24
N VAL A 304 0.32 -10.79 -11.21
CA VAL A 304 1.14 -11.14 -12.37
C VAL A 304 2.57 -11.51 -11.99
N ARG A 305 3.03 -11.06 -10.82
CA ARG A 305 4.34 -11.33 -10.26
C ARG A 305 4.31 -11.31 -8.74
N PRO A 306 5.16 -12.10 -8.06
CA PRO A 306 5.43 -11.93 -6.64
C PRO A 306 5.96 -10.53 -6.33
N ASP A 307 5.44 -9.94 -5.27
CA ASP A 307 5.95 -8.69 -4.71
C ASP A 307 7.34 -8.90 -4.10
N ARG A 308 8.15 -7.84 -4.14
CA ARG A 308 9.49 -7.82 -3.59
C ARG A 308 9.93 -6.38 -3.34
N PRO A 309 10.84 -6.13 -2.39
CA PRO A 309 11.54 -4.85 -2.31
C PRO A 309 12.18 -4.51 -3.64
N TYR A 310 11.94 -3.31 -4.15
CA TYR A 310 12.43 -2.85 -5.43
C TYR A 310 12.99 -1.43 -5.29
N VAL A 311 14.32 -1.32 -5.18
CA VAL A 311 15.02 -0.05 -4.97
C VAL A 311 15.31 0.59 -6.31
N LEU A 312 14.94 1.85 -6.50
CA LEU A 312 15.22 2.53 -7.75
C LEU A 312 15.64 3.98 -7.54
N TYR A 313 16.53 4.45 -8.41
CA TYR A 313 16.81 5.87 -8.58
C TYR A 313 15.91 6.44 -9.67
N ASN A 314 15.36 7.63 -9.45
CA ASN A 314 14.57 8.35 -10.43
C ASN A 314 15.18 9.74 -10.70
N SER A 315 15.42 10.05 -11.99
CA SER A 315 16.14 11.26 -12.39
C SER A 315 15.33 12.56 -12.35
N TRP A 316 14.01 12.55 -12.11
CA TRP A 316 13.16 13.74 -12.26
C TRP A 316 13.65 14.99 -11.51
N TYR A 317 14.28 14.82 -10.35
CA TYR A 317 14.81 15.92 -9.55
C TYR A 317 16.34 16.10 -9.65
N ASP A 318 17.00 15.42 -10.59
CA ASP A 318 18.46 15.48 -10.77
C ASP A 318 18.90 15.70 -12.24
N LEU A 319 18.22 15.11 -13.22
CA LEU A 319 18.44 15.34 -14.65
C LEU A 319 17.15 15.75 -15.37
N ARG A 320 17.22 16.78 -16.22
CA ARG A 320 16.09 17.30 -17.00
C ARG A 320 16.41 17.50 -18.46
N SER A 321 15.36 17.58 -19.26
CA SER A 321 15.46 17.87 -20.69
C SER A 321 16.29 19.14 -20.99
N PRO A 322 17.14 19.13 -22.05
CA PRO A 322 17.82 20.34 -22.52
C PRO A 322 16.87 21.44 -23.02
N ALA A 323 15.58 21.14 -23.19
CA ALA A 323 14.58 22.12 -23.59
C ALA A 323 14.20 23.12 -22.48
N PHE A 324 14.51 22.79 -21.21
CA PHE A 324 14.35 23.73 -20.11
C PHE A 324 15.44 24.81 -20.17
N LYS A 325 15.05 26.08 -20.07
CA LYS A 325 15.98 27.22 -20.24
C LYS A 325 16.96 27.38 -19.09
N ASP A 326 16.56 27.00 -17.87
CA ASP A 326 17.29 27.31 -16.63
C ASP A 326 17.86 26.06 -15.95
N VAL A 327 18.17 25.01 -16.73
CA VAL A 327 18.82 23.79 -16.22
C VAL A 327 20.32 23.90 -16.46
N ALA A 328 21.12 23.82 -15.39
CA ALA A 328 22.58 23.83 -15.48
C ALA A 328 23.10 22.66 -16.32
N ALA A 329 24.23 22.85 -17.01
CA ALA A 329 24.72 21.91 -18.03
C ALA A 329 24.95 20.49 -17.49
N GLU A 330 25.39 20.37 -16.24
CA GLU A 330 25.58 19.12 -15.51
C GLU A 330 24.26 18.38 -15.19
N HIS A 331 23.14 19.10 -15.13
CA HIS A 331 21.80 18.57 -14.88
C HIS A 331 20.98 18.36 -16.17
N ILE A 332 21.57 18.61 -17.33
CA ILE A 332 20.95 18.24 -18.62
C ILE A 332 21.02 16.71 -18.77
N MET A 333 19.88 16.11 -19.09
CA MET A 333 19.78 14.69 -19.40
C MET A 333 20.45 14.38 -20.74
N ASN A 334 21.65 13.81 -20.68
CA ASN A 334 22.44 13.35 -21.82
C ASN A 334 23.31 12.15 -21.42
N GLU A 335 23.87 11.44 -22.40
CA GLU A 335 24.70 10.25 -22.21
C GLU A 335 25.85 10.47 -21.21
N SER A 336 26.58 11.59 -21.33
CA SER A 336 27.73 11.90 -20.48
C SER A 336 27.33 12.12 -19.01
N ASN A 337 26.27 12.89 -18.77
CA ASN A 337 25.78 13.19 -17.43
C ASN A 337 25.15 11.95 -16.76
N VAL A 338 24.44 11.11 -17.52
CA VAL A 338 23.94 9.82 -17.00
C VAL A 338 25.10 8.92 -16.59
N LEU A 339 26.12 8.77 -17.44
CA LEU A 339 27.31 7.98 -17.11
C LEU A 339 28.10 8.56 -15.93
N ARG A 340 28.14 9.89 -15.79
CA ARG A 340 28.73 10.57 -14.63
C ARG A 340 27.98 10.22 -13.35
N LEU A 341 26.64 10.30 -13.35
CA LEU A 341 25.84 9.94 -12.18
C LEU A 341 26.00 8.48 -11.81
N ILE A 342 26.03 7.55 -12.77
CA ILE A 342 26.29 6.12 -12.50
C ILE A 342 27.62 5.94 -11.75
N ARG A 343 28.68 6.64 -12.18
CA ARG A 343 29.98 6.61 -11.47
C ARG A 343 29.88 7.21 -10.07
N GLN A 344 29.15 8.30 -9.88
CA GLN A 344 28.96 8.91 -8.56
C GLN A 344 28.14 8.02 -7.62
N PHE A 345 27.08 7.37 -8.10
CA PHE A 345 26.37 6.36 -7.30
C PHE A 345 27.30 5.22 -6.91
N GLN A 346 28.12 4.73 -7.84
CA GLN A 346 29.11 3.69 -7.51
C GLN A 346 30.05 4.14 -6.40
N GLN A 347 30.62 5.34 -6.50
CA GLN A 347 31.63 5.86 -5.58
C GLN A 347 31.07 6.30 -4.22
N ASN A 348 29.92 6.97 -4.22
CA ASN A 348 29.38 7.65 -3.04
C ASN A 348 28.33 6.82 -2.30
N MET A 349 27.66 5.88 -2.97
CA MET A 349 26.51 5.14 -2.43
C MET A 349 26.78 3.63 -2.38
N ILE A 350 27.09 3.01 -3.52
CA ILE A 350 27.20 1.54 -3.62
C ILE A 350 28.43 1.04 -2.88
N GLN A 351 29.63 1.55 -3.19
CA GLN A 351 30.88 1.07 -2.59
C GLN A 351 30.97 1.30 -1.07
N PRO A 352 30.60 2.48 -0.52
CA PRO A 352 30.78 2.71 0.91
C PRO A 352 29.61 2.21 1.77
N TYR A 353 28.41 2.09 1.19
CA TYR A 353 27.19 1.83 1.96
C TYR A 353 26.37 0.62 1.50
N ASP A 354 26.79 -0.08 0.45
CA ASP A 354 26.16 -1.34 0.01
C ASP A 354 24.68 -1.18 -0.37
N ILE A 355 24.30 -0.01 -0.89
CA ILE A 355 22.94 0.26 -1.39
C ILE A 355 22.88 -0.13 -2.86
N HIS A 356 22.20 -1.23 -3.16
CA HIS A 356 21.97 -1.69 -4.53
C HIS A 356 20.64 -1.19 -5.10
N LEU A 357 20.68 -0.74 -6.36
CA LEU A 357 19.51 -0.35 -7.15
C LEU A 357 19.07 -1.50 -8.07
N ASP A 358 17.78 -1.84 -8.03
CA ASP A 358 17.13 -2.71 -9.02
C ASP A 358 16.94 -1.97 -10.35
N ALA A 359 16.64 -0.66 -10.31
CA ALA A 359 16.55 0.18 -11.50
C ALA A 359 17.19 1.57 -11.36
N PHE A 360 17.72 2.06 -12.49
CA PHE A 360 18.14 3.45 -12.70
C PHE A 360 17.22 4.06 -13.75
N VAL A 361 16.32 4.95 -13.36
CA VAL A 361 15.21 5.42 -14.20
C VAL A 361 15.55 6.78 -14.81
N LEU A 362 15.49 6.86 -16.14
CA LEU A 362 15.44 8.14 -16.85
C LEU A 362 13.98 8.58 -16.92
N ASP A 363 13.64 9.58 -16.11
CA ASP A 363 12.32 10.21 -16.09
C ASP A 363 12.14 11.18 -17.28
N ASP A 364 11.11 12.02 -17.29
CA ASP A 364 10.80 12.92 -18.41
C ASP A 364 12.01 13.80 -18.83
N GLY A 365 12.35 13.71 -20.12
CA GLY A 365 13.36 14.55 -20.77
C GLY A 365 14.40 13.85 -21.64
N TRP A 366 14.35 12.52 -21.75
CA TRP A 366 15.26 11.73 -22.61
C TRP A 366 14.94 11.85 -24.11
N ASP A 367 13.69 12.20 -24.46
CA ASP A 367 13.16 12.12 -25.82
C ASP A 367 13.09 13.48 -26.54
N GLU A 368 12.86 13.43 -27.85
CA GLU A 368 12.44 14.58 -28.64
C GLU A 368 10.93 14.79 -28.50
N TYR A 369 10.49 15.95 -27.99
CA TYR A 369 9.06 16.18 -27.78
C TYR A 369 8.24 16.11 -29.08
N ALA A 370 8.66 16.78 -30.15
CA ALA A 370 7.99 16.71 -31.45
C ALA A 370 8.37 15.42 -32.21
N SER A 371 8.09 14.26 -31.61
CA SER A 371 8.45 12.96 -32.16
C SER A 371 7.53 11.84 -31.65
N PRO A 372 7.58 10.64 -32.25
CA PRO A 372 6.84 9.48 -31.78
C PRO A 372 7.59 8.76 -30.65
N TRP A 373 7.89 9.46 -29.55
CA TRP A 373 8.70 8.98 -28.41
C TRP A 373 10.10 8.49 -28.82
N GLN A 374 10.81 9.28 -29.63
CA GLN A 374 12.16 8.95 -30.07
C GLN A 374 13.21 9.52 -29.13
N LEU A 375 14.21 8.69 -28.81
CA LEU A 375 15.38 9.11 -28.05
C LEU A 375 16.10 10.26 -28.78
N ARG A 376 16.45 11.30 -28.02
CA ARG A 376 17.11 12.50 -28.57
C ARG A 376 18.53 12.19 -29.00
N LYS A 377 18.74 12.07 -30.32
CA LYS A 377 20.05 11.71 -30.89
C LYS A 377 21.17 12.71 -30.56
N SER A 378 20.84 13.99 -30.40
CA SER A 378 21.84 15.01 -30.08
C SER A 378 22.40 14.90 -28.65
N THR A 379 21.64 14.34 -27.71
CA THR A 379 22.09 14.12 -26.32
C THR A 379 22.44 12.66 -26.02
N PHE A 380 21.97 11.71 -26.83
CA PHE A 380 22.30 10.29 -26.79
C PHE A 380 22.81 9.79 -28.15
N PRO A 381 24.01 10.23 -28.58
CA PRO A 381 24.55 9.92 -29.91
C PRO A 381 24.79 8.42 -30.12
N HIS A 382 25.00 7.65 -29.06
CA HIS A 382 25.22 6.20 -29.13
C HIS A 382 24.03 5.39 -28.60
N GLY A 383 22.86 6.02 -28.46
CA GLY A 383 21.67 5.38 -27.91
C GLY A 383 21.80 5.03 -26.42
N LEU A 384 21.06 4.00 -25.97
CA LEU A 384 21.03 3.59 -24.57
C LEU A 384 22.12 2.57 -24.20
N GLN A 385 22.78 1.95 -25.18
CA GLN A 385 23.71 0.84 -24.94
C GLN A 385 24.88 1.19 -24.01
N PRO A 386 25.52 2.38 -24.10
CA PRO A 386 26.57 2.74 -23.16
C PRO A 386 26.10 2.76 -21.70
N ILE A 387 24.89 3.25 -21.46
CA ILE A 387 24.27 3.35 -20.13
C ILE A 387 23.96 1.95 -19.61
N ILE A 388 23.35 1.10 -20.43
CA ILE A 388 23.03 -0.29 -20.08
C ILE A 388 24.30 -1.07 -19.75
N ASN A 389 25.37 -0.90 -20.53
CA ASN A 389 26.66 -1.53 -20.27
C ASN A 389 27.28 -1.06 -18.95
N ALA A 390 27.12 0.21 -18.60
CA ALA A 390 27.62 0.77 -17.34
C ALA A 390 26.82 0.28 -16.12
N LEU A 391 25.51 0.05 -16.26
CA LEU A 391 24.65 -0.46 -15.18
C LEU A 391 24.77 -1.97 -14.98
N LYS A 392 25.08 -2.75 -16.03
CA LYS A 392 25.21 -4.21 -15.99
C LYS A 392 26.10 -4.75 -14.86
N PRO A 393 27.35 -4.26 -14.63
CA PRO A 393 28.19 -4.75 -13.54
C PRO A 393 27.67 -4.38 -12.14
N LEU A 394 26.72 -3.44 -12.05
CA LEU A 394 26.05 -3.05 -10.79
C LEU A 394 24.79 -3.88 -10.53
N HIS A 395 24.44 -4.80 -11.45
CA HIS A 395 23.19 -5.57 -11.43
C HIS A 395 21.92 -4.69 -11.42
N THR A 396 22.01 -3.49 -12.00
CA THR A 396 20.92 -2.52 -12.10
C THR A 396 20.34 -2.51 -13.50
N SER A 397 19.01 -2.49 -13.62
CA SER A 397 18.33 -2.33 -14.92
C SER A 397 18.20 -0.85 -15.30
N LEU A 398 18.27 -0.53 -16.59
CA LEU A 398 17.81 0.78 -17.06
C LEU A 398 16.27 0.81 -17.02
N GLY A 399 15.72 1.87 -16.45
CA GLY A 399 14.28 2.16 -16.49
C GLY A 399 13.99 3.39 -17.33
N ILE A 400 12.80 3.43 -17.94
CA ILE A 400 12.34 4.55 -18.77
C ILE A 400 10.95 4.99 -18.33
N TRP A 401 10.77 6.29 -18.15
CA TRP A 401 9.47 6.94 -18.05
C TRP A 401 8.88 7.21 -19.43
N ILE A 402 7.58 6.94 -19.59
CA ILE A 402 6.79 7.35 -20.76
C ILE A 402 5.46 7.88 -20.24
N GLY A 403 4.98 9.01 -20.77
CA GLY A 403 3.68 9.55 -20.39
C GLY A 403 2.59 9.36 -21.45
N PRO A 404 1.73 8.32 -21.40
CA PRO A 404 0.81 7.96 -22.48
C PRO A 404 -0.15 9.07 -22.94
N THR A 405 -0.47 10.06 -22.10
CA THR A 405 -1.27 11.25 -22.46
C THR A 405 -0.53 12.29 -23.31
N GLY A 406 0.73 12.01 -23.69
CA GLY A 406 1.62 12.93 -24.38
C GLY A 406 2.62 13.64 -23.47
N GLY A 407 2.78 13.15 -22.23
CA GLY A 407 3.68 13.67 -21.20
C GLY A 407 3.23 15.00 -20.58
N TYR A 408 4.05 15.50 -19.65
CA TYR A 408 3.79 16.75 -18.91
C TYR A 408 4.61 17.91 -19.48
N SER A 409 5.92 17.75 -19.60
CA SER A 409 6.80 18.80 -20.12
C SER A 409 6.63 18.98 -21.62
N PHE A 410 6.49 20.23 -22.08
CA PHE A 410 6.40 20.60 -23.51
C PHE A 410 5.38 19.79 -24.32
N ARG A 411 4.35 19.23 -23.66
CA ARG A 411 3.46 18.20 -24.21
C ARG A 411 2.78 18.60 -25.53
N MET A 412 2.47 19.88 -25.70
CA MET A 412 1.85 20.39 -26.92
C MET A 412 2.72 20.23 -28.16
N GLN A 413 4.05 20.24 -28.04
CA GLN A 413 4.92 19.93 -29.18
C GLN A 413 4.71 18.49 -29.66
N ARG A 414 4.61 17.55 -28.71
CA ARG A 414 4.35 16.13 -28.98
C ARG A 414 2.97 15.92 -29.56
N ILE A 415 1.94 16.46 -28.89
CA ILE A 415 0.54 16.31 -29.32
C ILE A 415 0.32 16.89 -30.71
N ASN A 416 0.82 18.09 -30.99
CA ASN A 416 0.69 18.71 -32.31
C ASN A 416 1.41 17.90 -33.39
N TRP A 417 2.62 17.42 -33.10
CA TRP A 417 3.35 16.57 -34.03
C TRP A 417 2.57 15.26 -34.29
N MET A 418 2.14 14.57 -33.26
CA MET A 418 1.40 13.31 -33.36
C MET A 418 0.09 13.48 -34.16
N LYS A 419 -0.67 14.53 -33.86
CA LYS A 419 -1.90 14.86 -34.58
C LYS A 419 -1.64 15.14 -36.05
N ALA A 420 -0.60 15.92 -36.37
CA ALA A 420 -0.19 16.20 -37.76
C ALA A 420 0.25 14.93 -38.52
N HIS A 421 0.66 13.88 -37.81
CA HIS A 421 1.05 12.58 -38.38
C HIS A 421 -0.06 11.52 -38.26
N GLY A 422 -1.28 11.92 -37.93
CA GLY A 422 -2.47 11.07 -38.00
C GLY A 422 -2.68 10.13 -36.80
N TYR A 423 -1.98 10.37 -35.69
CA TYR A 423 -2.22 9.68 -34.42
C TYR A 423 -3.40 10.30 -33.66
N GLU A 424 -4.10 9.45 -32.92
CA GLU A 424 -5.30 9.80 -32.19
C GLU A 424 -5.02 10.71 -30.98
N THR A 425 -5.85 11.75 -30.84
CA THR A 425 -5.90 12.66 -29.68
C THR A 425 -7.31 12.70 -29.13
N VAL A 426 -7.49 13.05 -27.86
CA VAL A 426 -8.78 13.33 -27.22
C VAL A 426 -8.77 14.72 -26.59
N GLY A 427 -9.92 15.39 -26.58
CA GLY A 427 -10.11 16.67 -25.90
C GLY A 427 -9.72 17.88 -26.76
N ASN A 428 -10.19 19.06 -26.36
CA ASN A 428 -10.03 20.30 -27.11
C ASN A 428 -9.32 21.39 -26.29
N GLY A 429 -8.52 22.19 -26.98
CA GLY A 429 -7.76 23.28 -26.36
C GLY A 429 -6.45 22.83 -25.70
N PRO A 430 -5.50 23.74 -25.48
CA PRO A 430 -4.13 23.41 -25.09
C PRO A 430 -4.00 22.74 -23.71
N ASN A 431 -4.97 22.95 -22.82
CA ASN A 431 -4.92 22.43 -21.46
C ASN A 431 -5.66 21.09 -21.28
N HIS A 432 -6.48 20.69 -22.26
CA HIS A 432 -7.32 19.49 -22.15
C HIS A 432 -7.08 18.45 -23.25
N ILE A 433 -6.39 18.82 -24.34
CA ILE A 433 -6.02 17.85 -25.37
C ILE A 433 -4.97 16.87 -24.84
N MET A 434 -5.10 15.59 -25.17
CA MET A 434 -4.20 14.49 -24.81
C MET A 434 -4.02 13.55 -26.01
N LEU A 435 -3.00 12.70 -25.97
CA LEU A 435 -2.94 11.53 -26.86
C LEU A 435 -3.96 10.49 -26.37
N ASP A 436 -4.66 9.85 -27.31
CA ASP A 436 -5.79 8.95 -27.02
C ASP A 436 -5.34 7.49 -27.11
N ILE A 437 -5.13 6.84 -25.95
CA ILE A 437 -4.64 5.45 -25.90
C ILE A 437 -5.67 4.44 -26.40
N THR A 438 -6.95 4.83 -26.46
CA THR A 438 -8.00 3.97 -27.03
C THR A 438 -7.91 3.93 -28.56
N GLY A 439 -7.20 4.88 -29.17
CA GLY A 439 -6.94 4.94 -30.60
C GLY A 439 -5.94 3.88 -31.06
N PRO A 440 -6.28 3.04 -32.06
CA PRO A 440 -5.42 1.92 -32.47
C PRO A 440 -4.07 2.37 -33.07
N LYS A 441 -3.97 3.51 -33.77
CA LYS A 441 -2.67 3.91 -34.35
C LYS A 441 -1.70 4.37 -33.25
N TYR A 442 -2.18 5.22 -32.33
CA TYR A 442 -1.37 5.70 -31.21
C TYR A 442 -0.99 4.57 -30.26
N PHE A 443 -1.93 3.70 -29.89
CA PHE A 443 -1.63 2.53 -29.06
C PHE A 443 -0.56 1.63 -29.70
N ASN A 444 -0.70 1.30 -30.98
CA ASN A 444 0.28 0.45 -31.66
C ASN A 444 1.68 1.09 -31.72
N LEU A 445 1.74 2.41 -31.88
CA LEU A 445 3.01 3.14 -31.77
C LEU A 445 3.62 3.01 -30.37
N LEU A 446 2.83 3.32 -29.34
CA LEU A 446 3.30 3.29 -27.94
C LEU A 446 3.79 1.89 -27.55
N ARG A 447 2.99 0.85 -27.88
CA ARG A 447 3.37 -0.56 -27.67
C ARG A 447 4.66 -0.92 -28.41
N SER A 448 4.82 -0.47 -29.66
CA SER A 448 6.05 -0.72 -30.42
C SER A 448 7.27 -0.07 -29.77
N ARG A 449 7.12 1.14 -29.21
CA ARG A 449 8.19 1.82 -28.46
C ARG A 449 8.57 1.08 -27.18
N ALA A 450 7.58 0.62 -26.41
CA ALA A 450 7.83 -0.20 -25.23
C ALA A 450 8.60 -1.48 -25.60
N VAL A 451 8.23 -2.14 -26.71
CA VAL A 451 8.95 -3.29 -27.26
C VAL A 451 10.39 -2.95 -27.66
N ASP A 452 10.60 -1.84 -28.39
CA ASP A 452 11.93 -1.41 -28.84
C ASP A 452 12.86 -1.13 -27.65
N PHE A 453 12.36 -0.48 -26.60
CA PHE A 453 13.14 -0.23 -25.37
C PHE A 453 13.44 -1.54 -24.62
N THR A 454 12.46 -2.43 -24.51
CA THR A 454 12.66 -3.73 -23.86
C THR A 454 13.74 -4.55 -24.58
N LYS A 455 13.72 -4.58 -25.92
CA LYS A 455 14.75 -5.26 -26.73
C LYS A 455 16.14 -4.65 -26.60
N GLN A 456 16.23 -3.35 -26.32
CA GLN A 456 17.51 -2.68 -26.06
C GLN A 456 18.07 -3.01 -24.66
N GLY A 457 17.25 -3.54 -23.74
CA GLY A 457 17.67 -3.93 -22.39
C GLY A 457 17.05 -3.10 -21.26
N VAL A 458 15.98 -2.34 -21.54
CA VAL A 458 15.17 -1.69 -20.48
C VAL A 458 14.43 -2.76 -19.69
N GLY A 459 14.48 -2.67 -18.35
CA GLY A 459 13.89 -3.64 -17.42
C GLY A 459 12.82 -3.05 -16.48
N TYR A 460 12.55 -1.75 -16.59
CA TYR A 460 11.53 -1.06 -15.80
C TYR A 460 10.82 -0.02 -16.66
N PHE A 461 9.50 0.08 -16.50
CA PHE A 461 8.71 1.18 -17.04
C PHE A 461 7.93 1.92 -15.96
N LYS A 462 7.96 3.25 -16.02
CA LYS A 462 6.99 4.14 -15.37
C LYS A 462 6.07 4.69 -16.48
N TRP A 463 4.81 4.27 -16.49
CA TRP A 463 3.79 4.76 -17.42
C TRP A 463 2.92 5.78 -16.71
N ASP A 464 3.11 7.05 -17.04
CA ASP A 464 2.66 8.16 -16.20
C ASP A 464 1.67 9.10 -16.88
N GLY A 465 0.46 9.17 -16.35
CA GLY A 465 -0.62 9.95 -16.92
C GLY A 465 -1.27 9.17 -18.04
N ILE A 466 -2.23 8.33 -17.67
CA ILE A 466 -3.05 7.54 -18.59
C ILE A 466 -4.43 8.17 -18.71
N GLN A 467 -4.91 8.29 -19.95
CA GLN A 467 -6.29 8.64 -20.23
C GLN A 467 -7.09 7.35 -20.41
N PHE A 468 -8.12 7.16 -19.58
CA PHE A 468 -8.96 5.96 -19.60
C PHE A 468 -10.28 6.16 -20.35
N SER A 469 -10.55 7.32 -20.95
CA SER A 469 -11.83 7.55 -21.63
C SER A 469 -11.70 8.50 -22.83
N SER A 470 -12.19 8.08 -23.99
CA SER A 470 -12.30 8.90 -25.20
C SER A 470 -13.73 9.39 -25.39
N SER A 471 -13.88 10.65 -25.82
CA SER A 471 -15.16 11.26 -26.22
C SER A 471 -15.13 11.75 -27.65
N GLU A 472 -14.12 11.35 -28.43
CA GLU A 472 -13.95 11.85 -29.80
C GLU A 472 -15.00 11.25 -30.74
N PRO A 473 -15.70 12.08 -31.53
CA PRO A 473 -16.60 11.60 -32.58
C PRO A 473 -15.86 10.68 -33.58
N GLY A 474 -16.52 9.60 -34.00
CA GLY A 474 -15.96 8.65 -34.98
C GLY A 474 -14.98 7.63 -34.40
N ARG A 475 -14.81 7.55 -33.07
CA ARG A 475 -14.16 6.43 -32.39
C ARG A 475 -15.09 5.21 -32.34
N SER A 476 -14.50 4.01 -32.33
CA SER A 476 -15.26 2.75 -32.21
C SER A 476 -15.91 2.56 -30.84
N ALA A 477 -15.37 3.19 -29.79
CA ALA A 477 -15.96 3.25 -28.46
C ALA A 477 -15.73 4.63 -27.84
N VAL A 478 -16.71 5.12 -27.07
CA VAL A 478 -16.67 6.40 -26.36
C VAL A 478 -17.20 6.23 -24.94
N GLY A 479 -16.85 7.16 -24.04
CA GLY A 479 -17.29 7.12 -22.63
C GLY A 479 -16.83 5.84 -21.93
N TYR A 480 -17.73 5.21 -21.17
CA TYR A 480 -17.45 3.97 -20.41
C TYR A 480 -16.89 2.83 -21.27
N PHE A 481 -17.32 2.69 -22.53
CA PHE A 481 -16.84 1.61 -23.40
C PHE A 481 -15.39 1.78 -23.84
N SER A 482 -14.91 3.03 -23.89
CA SER A 482 -13.52 3.32 -24.25
C SER A 482 -12.54 3.00 -23.12
N GLU A 483 -13.01 2.92 -21.88
CA GLU A 483 -12.22 2.50 -20.71
C GLU A 483 -11.79 1.05 -20.79
N ARG A 484 -12.69 0.16 -21.22
CA ARG A 484 -12.34 -1.25 -21.47
C ARG A 484 -11.24 -1.38 -22.51
N ILE A 485 -11.32 -0.59 -23.58
CA ILE A 485 -10.27 -0.57 -24.61
C ILE A 485 -8.94 -0.07 -24.03
N ALA A 486 -8.95 1.01 -23.25
CA ALA A 486 -7.73 1.54 -22.62
C ALA A 486 -7.06 0.50 -21.71
N LEU A 487 -7.83 -0.15 -20.84
CA LEU A 487 -7.34 -1.19 -19.92
C LEU A 487 -6.80 -2.41 -20.67
N GLN A 488 -7.51 -2.88 -21.70
CA GLN A 488 -7.05 -3.99 -22.55
C GLN A 488 -5.77 -3.64 -23.29
N HIS A 489 -5.63 -2.41 -23.79
CA HIS A 489 -4.42 -1.92 -24.43
C HIS A 489 -3.24 -1.91 -23.45
N ILE A 490 -3.44 -1.42 -22.23
CA ILE A 490 -2.40 -1.38 -21.19
C ILE A 490 -1.99 -2.80 -20.79
N ALA A 491 -2.94 -3.69 -20.52
CA ALA A 491 -2.68 -5.09 -20.22
C ALA A 491 -1.92 -5.78 -21.36
N ALA A 492 -2.35 -5.60 -22.62
CA ALA A 492 -1.68 -6.15 -23.78
C ALA A 492 -0.25 -5.61 -23.96
N MET A 493 -0.01 -4.34 -23.63
CA MET A 493 1.34 -3.76 -23.64
C MET A 493 2.22 -4.36 -22.54
N ALA A 494 1.70 -4.48 -21.32
CA ALA A 494 2.38 -5.13 -20.18
C ALA A 494 2.76 -6.58 -20.49
N ASP A 495 1.82 -7.36 -21.01
CA ASP A 495 2.05 -8.74 -21.44
C ASP A 495 3.11 -8.83 -22.53
N THR A 496 3.07 -7.93 -23.51
CA THR A 496 4.01 -7.94 -24.62
C THR A 496 5.44 -7.70 -24.13
N VAL A 497 5.65 -6.72 -23.23
CA VAL A 497 6.99 -6.46 -22.70
C VAL A 497 7.46 -7.55 -21.73
N ARG A 498 6.55 -8.17 -20.96
CA ARG A 498 6.88 -9.28 -20.06
C ARG A 498 7.19 -10.59 -20.81
N LYS A 499 6.58 -10.82 -21.98
CA LYS A 499 6.96 -11.93 -22.87
C LYS A 499 8.40 -11.80 -23.38
N LEU A 500 8.89 -10.56 -23.54
CA LEU A 500 10.26 -10.28 -23.96
C LEU A 500 11.25 -10.27 -22.77
N ASN A 501 10.82 -9.73 -21.63
CA ASN A 501 11.57 -9.71 -20.40
C ASN A 501 10.67 -10.15 -19.23
N PRO A 502 10.72 -11.43 -18.83
CA PRO A 502 9.92 -11.95 -17.72
C PRO A 502 10.22 -11.30 -16.38
N ASN A 503 11.25 -10.45 -16.27
CA ASN A 503 11.61 -9.65 -15.09
C ASN A 503 11.18 -8.18 -15.17
N MET A 504 10.47 -7.76 -16.23
CA MET A 504 10.00 -6.39 -16.42
C MET A 504 9.10 -5.96 -15.25
N TYR A 505 9.51 -4.88 -14.59
CA TYR A 505 8.76 -4.23 -13.51
C TYR A 505 7.99 -3.04 -14.07
N ILE A 506 6.69 -2.97 -13.79
CA ILE A 506 5.78 -1.96 -14.36
C ILE A 506 5.11 -1.17 -13.24
N ASN A 507 5.37 0.13 -13.22
CA ASN A 507 4.68 1.10 -12.39
C ASN A 507 3.72 1.91 -13.27
N ILE A 508 2.42 1.83 -12.97
CA ILE A 508 1.37 2.62 -13.64
C ILE A 508 1.02 3.80 -12.74
N THR A 509 1.24 4.99 -13.24
CA THR A 509 1.37 6.21 -12.44
C THR A 509 0.38 7.25 -12.97
N SER A 510 -0.32 7.96 -12.08
CA SER A 510 -1.32 8.99 -12.39
C SER A 510 -2.54 8.53 -13.23
N GLY A 511 -3.75 8.80 -12.71
CA GLY A 511 -5.01 8.40 -13.36
C GLY A 511 -5.49 7.00 -12.98
N THR A 512 -4.72 6.26 -12.19
CA THR A 512 -5.16 5.01 -11.55
C THR A 512 -6.08 5.30 -10.35
N TRP A 513 -6.80 4.27 -9.92
CA TRP A 513 -7.59 4.24 -8.67
C TRP A 513 -7.19 2.98 -7.89
N MET A 514 -7.52 2.91 -6.59
CA MET A 514 -7.09 1.87 -5.65
C MET A 514 -7.75 0.49 -5.87
N SER A 515 -7.91 0.07 -7.13
CA SER A 515 -8.44 -1.25 -7.48
C SER A 515 -7.37 -2.34 -7.36
N PRO A 516 -7.57 -3.39 -6.55
CA PRO A 516 -6.59 -4.47 -6.41
C PRO A 516 -6.39 -5.27 -7.70
N TRP A 517 -7.29 -5.12 -8.69
CA TRP A 517 -7.21 -5.83 -9.97
C TRP A 517 -6.12 -5.29 -10.90
N TRP A 518 -5.52 -4.15 -10.59
CA TRP A 518 -4.28 -3.70 -11.26
C TRP A 518 -3.15 -4.71 -11.13
N LEU A 519 -3.15 -5.54 -10.07
CA LEU A 519 -2.09 -6.51 -9.80
C LEU A 519 -2.00 -7.63 -10.85
N THR A 520 -3.04 -7.81 -11.68
CA THR A 520 -3.00 -8.74 -12.83
C THR A 520 -2.14 -8.21 -13.99
N MET A 521 -1.77 -6.92 -13.97
CA MET A 521 -1.02 -6.28 -15.06
C MET A 521 0.11 -5.33 -14.61
N ALA A 522 0.16 -4.88 -13.35
CA ALA A 522 1.15 -3.93 -12.84
C ALA A 522 1.78 -4.41 -11.53
N ASP A 523 3.02 -3.99 -11.29
CA ASP A 523 3.72 -4.22 -10.01
C ASP A 523 3.35 -3.15 -8.98
N GLN A 524 3.09 -1.91 -9.43
CA GLN A 524 2.76 -0.75 -8.59
C GLN A 524 1.73 0.16 -9.25
N ILE A 525 0.93 0.82 -8.41
CA ILE A 525 0.14 2.01 -8.78
C ILE A 525 0.49 3.18 -7.87
N TRP A 526 0.21 4.41 -8.30
CA TRP A 526 0.39 5.59 -7.45
C TRP A 526 -0.80 5.79 -6.49
N MET A 527 -0.50 6.07 -5.22
CA MET A 527 -1.39 6.69 -4.20
C MET A 527 -2.15 7.96 -4.64
N GLN A 528 -1.90 8.49 -5.84
CA GLN A 528 -2.31 9.83 -6.27
C GLN A 528 -1.71 10.95 -5.38
N GLY A 529 -2.28 12.15 -5.43
CA GLY A 529 -1.71 13.35 -4.77
C GLY A 529 -0.55 13.97 -5.56
N ALA A 530 0.23 14.82 -4.89
CA ALA A 530 1.45 15.41 -5.44
C ALA A 530 2.67 14.54 -5.12
N ASP A 531 3.74 14.62 -5.92
CA ASP A 531 5.04 13.97 -5.66
C ASP A 531 5.50 14.19 -4.21
N TYR A 532 5.34 15.42 -3.75
CA TYR A 532 5.40 15.83 -2.36
C TYR A 532 4.53 17.07 -2.17
N GLY A 533 4.06 17.27 -0.94
CA GLY A 533 3.32 18.44 -0.49
C GLY A 533 3.73 18.77 0.93
N PHE A 534 3.03 19.71 1.55
CA PHE A 534 3.27 20.10 2.94
C PHE A 534 1.93 20.15 3.66
N SER A 535 1.81 19.47 4.80
CA SER A 535 0.58 19.43 5.58
C SER A 535 0.21 20.82 6.08
N THR A 536 -1.10 21.07 6.19
CA THR A 536 -1.62 22.27 6.85
C THR A 536 -1.55 22.18 8.38
N THR A 537 -1.20 21.03 8.95
CA THR A 537 -0.97 20.82 10.39
C THR A 537 0.29 21.58 10.87
N PRO A 538 0.25 22.25 12.05
CA PRO A 538 1.42 22.94 12.61
C PRO A 538 2.68 22.08 12.62
N SER A 539 3.71 22.55 11.93
CA SER A 539 4.99 21.85 11.73
C SER A 539 6.16 22.79 11.92
N ILE A 540 7.29 22.28 12.40
CA ILE A 540 8.52 23.06 12.61
C ILE A 540 9.47 23.05 11.40
N LEU A 541 9.43 21.97 10.62
CA LEU A 541 10.30 21.73 9.48
C LEU A 541 9.47 21.33 8.25
N SER A 542 9.96 21.65 7.06
CA SER A 542 9.29 21.28 5.81
C SER A 542 9.26 19.77 5.59
N ARG A 543 10.26 19.03 6.06
CA ARG A 543 10.27 17.55 6.02
C ARG A 543 9.20 16.95 6.93
N ASP A 544 8.98 17.50 8.11
CA ASP A 544 7.88 17.09 8.99
C ASP A 544 6.52 17.28 8.34
N ALA A 545 6.31 18.45 7.73
CA ALA A 545 5.07 18.74 7.00
C ALA A 545 4.89 17.81 5.78
N ALA A 546 5.97 17.46 5.09
CA ALA A 546 5.93 16.57 3.93
C ALA A 546 5.64 15.11 4.32
N MET A 547 6.21 14.62 5.41
CA MET A 547 5.87 13.30 5.97
C MET A 547 4.37 13.23 6.30
N THR A 548 3.85 14.22 7.03
CA THR A 548 2.44 14.28 7.42
C THR A 548 1.52 14.40 6.19
N TYR A 549 1.89 15.19 5.17
CA TYR A 549 1.12 15.30 3.93
C TYR A 549 0.91 13.95 3.24
N LYS A 550 1.98 13.15 3.08
CA LYS A 550 1.86 11.83 2.44
C LYS A 550 0.87 10.94 3.19
N ASP A 551 0.94 10.97 4.52
CA ASP A 551 0.04 10.16 5.34
C ASP A 551 -1.40 10.71 5.37
N MET A 552 -1.62 12.01 5.13
CA MET A 552 -2.97 12.55 4.91
C MET A 552 -3.62 11.96 3.66
N VAL A 553 -2.86 11.83 2.56
CA VAL A 553 -3.34 11.21 1.31
C VAL A 553 -3.70 9.74 1.55
N LEU A 554 -2.79 8.99 2.20
CA LEU A 554 -3.05 7.58 2.52
C LEU A 554 -4.20 7.41 3.53
N TYR A 555 -4.39 8.33 4.48
CA TYR A 555 -5.52 8.28 5.40
C TYR A 555 -6.86 8.42 4.66
N ASP A 556 -6.93 9.32 3.68
CA ASP A 556 -8.13 9.50 2.85
C ASP A 556 -8.49 8.19 2.13
N ASP A 557 -7.52 7.55 1.47
CA ASP A 557 -7.73 6.27 0.80
C ASP A 557 -8.14 5.14 1.76
N TYR A 558 -7.35 4.91 2.81
CA TYR A 558 -7.48 3.70 3.64
C TYR A 558 -8.47 3.82 4.80
N ARG A 559 -8.75 5.04 5.28
CA ARG A 559 -9.61 5.26 6.46
C ARG A 559 -10.89 6.02 6.14
N MET A 560 -10.92 6.84 5.09
CA MET A 560 -12.14 7.54 4.67
C MET A 560 -12.87 6.80 3.54
N HIS A 561 -12.12 6.32 2.53
CA HIS A 561 -12.66 5.52 1.43
C HIS A 561 -12.62 4.00 1.70
N GLU A 562 -11.92 3.59 2.78
CA GLU A 562 -11.80 2.21 3.25
C GLU A 562 -11.41 1.23 2.12
N VAL A 563 -10.47 1.65 1.25
CA VAL A 563 -10.07 0.85 0.08
C VAL A 563 -9.39 -0.46 0.51
N TRP A 564 -9.64 -1.53 -0.24
CA TRP A 564 -8.98 -2.82 -0.06
C TRP A 564 -7.92 -3.01 -1.15
N PHE A 565 -6.80 -2.30 -0.97
CA PHE A 565 -5.63 -2.39 -1.82
C PHE A 565 -4.39 -2.67 -0.95
N PRO A 566 -3.52 -3.64 -1.27
CA PRO A 566 -2.33 -3.89 -0.47
C PRO A 566 -1.29 -2.75 -0.57
N MET A 567 -0.90 -2.16 0.57
CA MET A 567 0.00 -0.99 0.64
C MET A 567 1.39 -1.24 0.01
N ASN A 568 1.86 -2.49 0.00
CA ASN A 568 3.12 -2.89 -0.63
C ASN A 568 3.12 -2.68 -2.16
N HIS A 569 1.95 -2.49 -2.77
CA HIS A 569 1.79 -2.18 -4.20
C HIS A 569 1.50 -0.69 -4.48
N VAL A 570 1.63 0.17 -3.47
CA VAL A 570 1.43 1.61 -3.58
C VAL A 570 2.76 2.35 -3.67
N MET A 571 2.92 3.11 -4.75
CA MET A 571 3.96 4.11 -4.93
C MET A 571 3.55 5.42 -4.25
N THR A 572 4.39 5.92 -3.33
CA THR A 572 4.12 7.11 -2.51
C THR A 572 5.08 8.28 -2.76
N HIS A 573 5.98 8.15 -3.73
CA HIS A 573 7.28 8.83 -3.77
C HIS A 573 8.12 8.60 -2.49
N GLY A 574 9.39 8.26 -2.67
CA GLY A 574 10.29 8.00 -1.55
C GLY A 574 11.05 9.23 -1.07
N ILE A 575 12.38 9.06 -0.97
CA ILE A 575 13.28 10.07 -0.42
C ILE A 575 13.61 11.10 -1.50
N ILE A 576 13.26 12.37 -1.26
CA ILE A 576 13.49 13.49 -2.17
C ILE A 576 14.54 14.42 -1.56
N LYS A 577 15.76 14.35 -2.09
CA LYS A 577 16.88 15.22 -1.74
C LYS A 577 17.84 15.31 -2.92
N ALA A 578 17.52 16.16 -3.89
CA ALA A 578 18.29 16.34 -5.11
C ALA A 578 18.50 17.82 -5.43
N ARG A 579 19.39 18.11 -6.39
CA ARG A 579 19.80 19.48 -6.75
C ARG A 579 18.66 20.31 -7.35
N LEU A 580 17.72 19.68 -8.06
CA LEU A 580 16.61 20.41 -8.71
C LEU A 580 15.35 20.48 -7.84
N ALA A 581 15.19 19.54 -6.90
CA ALA A 581 14.23 19.66 -5.81
C ALA A 581 14.67 18.84 -4.59
N SER A 582 14.42 19.38 -3.41
CA SER A 582 14.73 18.74 -2.14
C SER A 582 13.60 19.03 -1.15
N VAL A 583 13.14 17.98 -0.46
CA VAL A 583 12.40 18.12 0.79
C VAL A 583 13.45 18.31 1.88
N GLY A 584 13.28 19.30 2.75
CA GLY A 584 14.37 19.80 3.59
C GLY A 584 15.32 20.73 2.81
N LYS A 585 15.66 21.88 3.42
CA LYS A 585 16.57 22.90 2.86
C LYS A 585 17.85 22.96 3.71
N ASP A 586 18.57 24.08 3.66
CA ASP A 586 19.85 24.30 4.38
C ASP A 586 19.74 24.16 5.92
N ASP A 587 18.53 24.12 6.49
CA ASP A 587 18.26 23.81 7.91
C ASP A 587 17.36 22.56 8.04
N ASP A 588 17.90 21.39 7.67
CA ASP A 588 17.25 20.10 7.80
C ASP A 588 18.07 19.16 8.71
N PRO A 589 17.65 18.97 9.97
CA PRO A 589 18.39 18.16 10.93
C PRO A 589 18.51 16.69 10.52
N LEU A 590 19.61 16.06 10.91
CA LEU A 590 19.88 14.65 10.58
C LEU A 590 18.78 13.72 11.11
N GLU A 591 18.25 14.00 12.30
CA GLU A 591 17.17 13.24 12.92
C GLU A 591 15.85 13.35 12.15
N SER A 592 15.56 14.51 11.55
CA SER A 592 14.39 14.73 10.70
C SER A 592 14.49 13.86 9.43
N PHE A 593 15.68 13.81 8.82
CA PHE A 593 15.97 12.90 7.70
C PHE A 593 15.82 11.43 8.11
N ALA A 594 16.32 11.04 9.29
CA ALA A 594 16.16 9.68 9.81
C ALA A 594 14.69 9.29 10.02
N HIS A 595 13.87 10.20 10.57
CA HIS A 595 12.44 9.97 10.77
C HIS A 595 11.73 9.71 9.42
N ASP A 596 12.06 10.49 8.38
CA ASP A 596 11.51 10.32 7.04
C ASP A 596 11.91 8.99 6.41
N VAL A 597 13.19 8.60 6.52
CA VAL A 597 13.66 7.27 6.08
C VAL A 597 12.90 6.14 6.78
N MET A 598 12.77 6.21 8.10
CA MET A 598 12.08 5.16 8.86
C MET A 598 10.59 5.10 8.62
N LEU A 599 9.93 6.25 8.51
CA LEU A 599 8.51 6.30 8.19
C LEU A 599 8.24 5.86 6.75
N TYR A 600 9.14 6.20 5.80
CA TYR A 600 9.03 5.76 4.42
C TYR A 600 8.99 4.24 4.30
N PHE A 601 9.97 3.56 4.88
CA PHE A 601 9.97 2.10 4.90
C PHE A 601 8.87 1.51 5.80
N GLY A 602 8.57 2.19 6.90
CA GLY A 602 7.57 1.78 7.88
C GLY A 602 6.12 1.81 7.38
N ARG A 603 5.86 2.45 6.23
CA ARG A 603 4.57 2.34 5.51
C ARG A 603 4.36 0.96 4.89
N GLY A 604 5.39 0.12 4.80
CA GLY A 604 5.28 -1.21 4.19
C GLY A 604 5.13 -1.21 2.68
N VAL A 605 5.48 -0.10 2.02
CA VAL A 605 5.63 -0.03 0.56
C VAL A 605 6.74 -0.98 0.10
N SER A 606 6.72 -1.45 -1.16
CA SER A 606 7.81 -2.29 -1.70
C SER A 606 8.66 -1.58 -2.75
N MET A 607 8.15 -0.53 -3.39
CA MET A 607 8.94 0.27 -4.31
C MET A 607 9.67 1.38 -3.55
N TYR A 608 10.99 1.22 -3.39
CA TYR A 608 11.88 2.11 -2.66
C TYR A 608 12.54 3.12 -3.62
N GLU A 609 11.82 4.19 -3.92
CA GLU A 609 12.20 5.22 -4.89
C GLU A 609 13.07 6.31 -4.26
N LEU A 610 14.20 6.59 -4.89
CA LEU A 610 15.20 7.56 -4.47
C LEU A 610 15.30 8.68 -5.53
N TYR A 611 14.80 9.86 -5.20
CA TYR A 611 15.00 11.09 -5.97
C TYR A 611 16.15 11.88 -5.35
N ILE A 612 17.38 11.44 -5.62
CA ILE A 612 18.57 11.91 -4.90
C ILE A 612 19.71 12.31 -5.84
N SER A 613 20.47 13.34 -5.47
CA SER A 613 21.76 13.63 -6.10
C SER A 613 22.89 13.02 -5.25
N PRO A 614 23.72 12.12 -5.77
CA PRO A 614 24.63 11.34 -4.93
C PRO A 614 25.80 12.13 -4.31
N ASP A 615 25.99 13.39 -4.70
CA ASP A 615 27.08 14.27 -4.26
C ASP A 615 26.70 15.24 -3.12
N ILE A 616 25.43 15.30 -2.71
CA ILE A 616 24.97 16.24 -1.64
C ILE A 616 24.68 15.57 -0.30
N PHE A 617 24.71 14.25 -0.26
CA PHE A 617 24.48 13.49 0.97
C PHE A 617 25.73 13.50 1.84
N THR A 618 25.53 13.75 3.13
CA THR A 618 26.59 13.56 4.12
C THR A 618 26.83 12.06 4.38
N ALA A 619 27.95 11.72 5.03
CA ALA A 619 28.24 10.34 5.39
C ALA A 619 27.17 9.73 6.33
N ASP A 620 26.65 10.53 7.25
CA ASP A 620 25.61 10.09 8.18
C ASP A 620 24.26 9.87 7.50
N GLU A 621 23.90 10.70 6.52
CA GLU A 621 22.66 10.52 5.74
C GLU A 621 22.72 9.25 4.89
N TRP A 622 23.87 8.97 4.27
CA TRP A 622 24.06 7.72 3.56
C TRP A 622 24.01 6.50 4.47
N ARG A 623 24.63 6.59 5.65
CA ARG A 623 24.56 5.55 6.69
C ARG A 623 23.10 5.29 7.09
N ILE A 624 22.34 6.34 7.38
CA ILE A 624 20.92 6.25 7.77
C ILE A 624 20.10 5.56 6.68
N LEU A 625 20.27 5.98 5.41
CA LEU A 625 19.54 5.38 4.30
C LEU A 625 19.92 3.89 4.12
N SER A 626 21.19 3.54 4.25
CA SER A 626 21.67 2.15 4.14
C SER A 626 21.13 1.26 5.25
N GLU A 627 21.25 1.69 6.50
CA GLU A 627 20.77 0.96 7.67
C GLU A 627 19.23 0.81 7.63
N GLY A 628 18.51 1.88 7.28
CA GLY A 628 17.05 1.85 7.13
C GLY A 628 16.60 0.88 6.03
N LEU A 629 17.30 0.88 4.89
CA LEU A 629 17.02 -0.03 3.78
C LEU A 629 17.31 -1.50 4.14
N LYS A 630 18.41 -1.76 4.86
CA LYS A 630 18.76 -3.11 5.35
C LYS A 630 17.73 -3.61 6.35
N TRP A 631 17.30 -2.76 7.29
CA TRP A 631 16.21 -3.05 8.20
C TRP A 631 14.93 -3.42 7.42
N ALA A 632 14.48 -2.55 6.52
CA ALA A 632 13.26 -2.75 5.74
C ALA A 632 13.29 -4.06 4.92
N LYS A 633 14.38 -4.32 4.20
CA LYS A 633 14.54 -5.56 3.41
C LYS A 633 14.52 -6.81 4.29
N SER A 634 15.16 -6.77 5.46
CA SER A 634 15.18 -7.91 6.38
C SER A 634 13.83 -8.17 7.07
N ARG A 635 12.91 -7.20 7.08
CA ARG A 635 11.55 -7.32 7.62
C ARG A 635 10.46 -7.40 6.56
N TYR A 636 10.80 -7.47 5.28
CA TYR A 636 9.82 -7.34 4.21
C TYR A 636 8.68 -8.37 4.26
N SER A 637 8.97 -9.60 4.69
CA SER A 637 7.95 -10.64 4.87
C SER A 637 6.82 -10.21 5.80
N VAL A 638 7.12 -9.37 6.80
CA VAL A 638 6.16 -8.82 7.75
C VAL A 638 5.63 -7.47 7.25
N LEU A 639 6.51 -6.57 6.79
CA LEU A 639 6.14 -5.21 6.33
C LEU A 639 5.21 -5.20 5.12
N ARG A 640 5.11 -6.28 4.35
CA ARG A 640 4.13 -6.40 3.25
C ARG A 640 2.68 -6.55 3.72
N HIS A 641 2.45 -6.81 5.01
CA HIS A 641 1.14 -7.00 5.62
C HIS A 641 0.68 -5.75 6.39
N THR A 642 0.50 -4.63 5.68
CA THR A 642 0.25 -3.32 6.32
C THR A 642 -1.23 -3.01 6.56
N TYR A 643 -1.54 -2.47 7.74
CA TYR A 643 -2.79 -1.77 8.03
C TYR A 643 -2.53 -0.40 8.64
N MET A 644 -3.22 0.65 8.16
CA MET A 644 -3.14 1.99 8.74
C MET A 644 -4.03 2.11 9.98
N VAL A 645 -3.48 2.66 11.08
CA VAL A 645 -4.11 2.71 12.41
C VAL A 645 -3.99 4.11 13.04
N GLY A 646 -4.75 4.35 14.11
CA GLY A 646 -4.74 5.63 14.83
C GLY A 646 -5.65 6.69 14.21
N GLY A 647 -5.35 7.96 14.53
CA GLY A 647 -6.14 9.14 14.18
C GLY A 647 -5.80 9.75 12.81
N ASN A 648 -6.43 10.88 12.52
CA ASN A 648 -6.30 11.60 11.25
C ASN A 648 -5.08 12.55 11.25
N PRO A 649 -4.06 12.33 10.38
CA PRO A 649 -2.90 13.21 10.26
C PRO A 649 -3.25 14.67 9.93
N ALA A 650 -4.36 14.89 9.21
CA ALA A 650 -4.84 16.22 8.82
C ALA A 650 -5.35 17.04 10.02
N LEU A 651 -5.73 16.36 11.10
CA LEU A 651 -6.15 16.98 12.36
C LEU A 651 -4.99 17.06 13.38
N GLY A 652 -3.80 16.57 13.01
CA GLY A 652 -2.65 16.47 13.90
C GLY A 652 -2.82 15.44 15.01
N GLU A 653 -3.62 14.41 14.80
CA GLU A 653 -3.76 13.27 15.71
C GLU A 653 -2.62 12.27 15.48
N PRO A 654 -2.20 11.50 16.51
CA PRO A 654 -1.19 10.48 16.32
C PRO A 654 -1.75 9.31 15.52
N TYR A 655 -0.94 8.78 14.61
CA TYR A 655 -1.32 7.73 13.66
C TYR A 655 -0.18 6.76 13.42
N GLY A 656 -0.43 5.70 12.65
CA GLY A 656 0.61 4.74 12.32
C GLY A 656 0.19 3.62 11.38
N TYR A 657 1.05 2.61 11.34
CA TYR A 657 0.94 1.41 10.53
C TYR A 657 1.28 0.19 11.39
N VAL A 658 0.48 -0.87 11.28
CA VAL A 658 0.78 -2.17 11.89
C VAL A 658 1.02 -3.21 10.82
N HIS A 659 1.94 -4.12 11.13
CA HIS A 659 2.40 -5.18 10.25
C HIS A 659 2.46 -6.48 11.05
N PHE A 660 1.43 -7.31 11.01
CA PHE A 660 1.39 -8.55 11.78
C PHE A 660 1.48 -9.78 10.88
N GLN A 661 2.26 -10.76 11.33
CA GLN A 661 2.37 -12.05 10.66
C GLN A 661 2.67 -13.15 11.69
N GLY A 662 1.78 -14.12 11.80
CA GLY A 662 1.93 -15.20 12.79
C GLY A 662 1.92 -14.64 14.21
N ASP A 663 2.86 -15.05 15.06
CA ASP A 663 2.90 -14.60 16.46
C ASP A 663 3.67 -13.27 16.66
N SER A 664 4.09 -12.60 15.58
CA SER A 664 4.98 -11.43 15.61
C SER A 664 4.46 -10.28 14.75
N GLY A 665 5.06 -9.09 14.92
CA GLY A 665 4.81 -7.97 14.04
C GLY A 665 5.61 -6.71 14.33
N ILE A 666 5.28 -5.65 13.60
CA ILE A 666 5.93 -4.34 13.65
C ILE A 666 4.85 -3.28 13.75
N ILE A 667 5.08 -2.28 14.61
CA ILE A 667 4.19 -1.13 14.78
C ILE A 667 5.02 0.12 14.53
N VAL A 668 4.61 0.93 13.55
CA VAL A 668 5.24 2.21 13.22
C VAL A 668 4.24 3.31 13.54
N VAL A 669 4.58 4.25 14.41
CA VAL A 669 3.68 5.33 14.83
C VAL A 669 4.36 6.69 14.75
N ARG A 670 3.59 7.72 14.46
CA ARG A 670 4.03 9.11 14.38
C ARG A 670 3.10 10.03 15.15
N ASN A 671 3.70 10.96 15.90
CA ASN A 671 3.04 12.14 16.41
C ASN A 671 3.34 13.32 15.47
N PRO A 672 2.37 13.87 14.73
CA PRO A 672 2.59 14.98 13.80
C PRO A 672 2.57 16.36 14.47
N GLN A 673 2.48 16.46 15.80
CA GLN A 673 2.44 17.73 16.54
C GLN A 673 3.57 17.87 17.56
N MET A 674 3.75 19.08 18.08
CA MET A 674 4.78 19.42 19.08
C MET A 674 4.45 18.89 20.48
N HIS A 675 3.16 18.82 20.83
CA HIS A 675 2.73 18.34 22.15
C HIS A 675 2.86 16.82 22.25
N VAL A 676 3.13 16.32 23.46
CA VAL A 676 3.08 14.87 23.71
C VAL A 676 1.65 14.37 23.46
N GLN A 677 1.52 13.30 22.70
CA GLN A 677 0.24 12.66 22.40
C GLN A 677 0.29 11.16 22.71
N ASN A 678 -0.88 10.58 23.01
CA ASN A 678 -1.02 9.15 23.26
C ASN A 678 -1.75 8.48 22.10
N ILE A 679 -1.31 7.27 21.74
CA ILE A 679 -1.98 6.41 20.76
C ILE A 679 -2.21 5.02 21.37
N GLN A 680 -3.38 4.44 21.06
CA GLN A 680 -3.72 3.08 21.42
C GLN A 680 -3.67 2.18 20.19
N ILE A 681 -2.96 1.06 20.28
CA ILE A 681 -2.81 0.09 19.21
C ILE A 681 -3.30 -1.27 19.71
N LYS A 682 -4.24 -1.88 18.99
CA LYS A 682 -4.73 -3.23 19.31
C LYS A 682 -3.89 -4.26 18.56
N LEU A 683 -3.50 -5.33 19.26
CA LEU A 683 -2.92 -6.54 18.64
C LEU A 683 -4.05 -7.38 18.03
N ASP A 684 -4.70 -6.87 16.98
CA ASP A 684 -5.95 -7.43 16.45
C ASP A 684 -5.69 -8.63 15.52
N PRO A 685 -6.25 -9.82 15.81
CA PRO A 685 -6.12 -10.96 14.90
C PRO A 685 -6.63 -10.70 13.48
N LYS A 686 -7.60 -9.80 13.31
CA LYS A 686 -8.10 -9.39 11.98
C LYS A 686 -7.04 -8.65 11.15
N GLN A 687 -5.94 -8.22 11.76
CA GLN A 687 -4.81 -7.54 11.12
C GLN A 687 -3.59 -8.46 10.92
N GLY A 688 -3.72 -9.77 11.18
CA GLY A 688 -2.73 -10.79 10.82
C GLY A 688 -1.93 -11.39 11.98
N ILE A 689 -2.13 -10.93 13.22
CA ILE A 689 -1.51 -11.58 14.39
C ILE A 689 -2.31 -12.86 14.74
N ASN A 690 -1.63 -13.94 15.11
CA ASN A 690 -2.28 -15.17 15.49
C ASN A 690 -3.13 -14.96 16.76
N ALA A 691 -4.40 -15.34 16.73
CA ALA A 691 -5.32 -15.21 17.87
C ALA A 691 -4.83 -15.94 19.13
N GLY A 692 -4.01 -16.99 18.99
CA GLY A 692 -3.40 -17.72 20.11
C GLY A 692 -2.07 -17.13 20.63
N ALA A 693 -1.57 -16.06 20.02
CA ALA A 693 -0.28 -15.47 20.38
C ALA A 693 -0.30 -14.91 21.81
N LYS A 694 0.70 -15.28 22.61
CA LYS A 694 0.82 -14.94 24.03
C LYS A 694 2.29 -14.78 24.44
N ASN A 695 2.53 -14.19 25.62
CA ASN A 695 3.86 -13.85 26.13
C ASN A 695 4.64 -12.98 25.14
N LEU A 696 3.95 -12.00 24.55
CA LEU A 696 4.51 -11.11 23.54
C LEU A 696 5.30 -9.99 24.21
N VAL A 697 6.56 -9.82 23.78
CA VAL A 697 7.42 -8.70 24.12
C VAL A 697 7.11 -7.55 23.16
N VAL A 698 7.08 -6.32 23.68
CA VAL A 698 6.97 -5.11 22.88
C VAL A 698 8.24 -4.29 23.10
N GLU A 699 9.05 -4.16 22.05
CA GLU A 699 10.34 -3.46 22.09
C GLU A 699 10.31 -2.29 21.12
N LYS A 700 10.45 -1.07 21.63
CA LYS A 700 10.78 0.09 20.80
C LYS A 700 12.20 -0.06 20.32
N VAL A 701 12.39 -0.08 19.00
CA VAL A 701 13.69 -0.17 18.34
C VAL A 701 14.12 1.15 17.69
N TYR A 702 13.19 2.11 17.56
CA TYR A 702 13.44 3.44 17.01
C TYR A 702 12.51 4.48 17.65
N PRO A 703 12.95 5.73 17.90
CA PRO A 703 14.29 6.26 17.64
C PRO A 703 15.30 5.99 18.77
N THR A 704 14.83 5.37 19.85
CA THR A 704 15.61 4.91 21.01
C THR A 704 15.18 3.49 21.36
N HIS A 705 16.05 2.70 21.99
CA HIS A 705 15.64 1.37 22.44
C HIS A 705 14.96 1.44 23.79
N TRP A 706 13.83 0.75 23.92
CA TRP A 706 13.09 0.59 25.17
C TRP A 706 12.23 -0.66 25.11
N ILE A 707 12.11 -1.39 26.21
CA ILE A 707 11.26 -2.60 26.28
C ILE A 707 10.14 -2.36 27.28
N ALA A 708 8.92 -2.68 26.87
CA ALA A 708 7.76 -2.61 27.72
C ALA A 708 7.90 -3.54 28.93
N PRO A 709 7.42 -3.14 30.12
CA PRO A 709 7.53 -3.98 31.30
C PRO A 709 6.69 -5.24 31.19
N ASP A 710 5.55 -5.19 30.52
CA ASP A 710 4.60 -6.30 30.58
C ASP A 710 4.66 -7.18 29.33
N MET A 711 4.18 -8.40 29.49
CA MET A 711 3.98 -9.32 28.37
C MET A 711 2.53 -9.23 27.90
N TYR A 712 2.34 -9.29 26.59
CA TYR A 712 1.04 -9.11 25.95
C TYR A 712 0.55 -10.40 25.30
N SER A 713 -0.69 -10.36 24.81
CA SER A 713 -1.32 -11.42 24.03
C SER A 713 -2.16 -10.80 22.93
N ALA A 714 -2.48 -11.58 21.90
CA ALA A 714 -3.42 -11.16 20.87
C ALA A 714 -4.75 -10.69 21.48
N GLY A 715 -5.36 -9.68 20.86
CA GLY A 715 -6.53 -8.96 21.36
C GLY A 715 -6.22 -7.88 22.41
N GLY A 716 -5.00 -7.85 22.98
CA GLY A 716 -4.57 -6.82 23.92
C GLY A 716 -4.40 -5.44 23.28
N THR A 717 -4.55 -4.38 24.10
CA THR A 717 -4.34 -2.98 23.68
C THR A 717 -3.05 -2.44 24.28
N LEU A 718 -2.18 -1.95 23.40
CA LEU A 718 -0.94 -1.24 23.74
C LEU A 718 -1.23 0.26 23.79
N SER A 719 -0.58 0.98 24.71
CA SER A 719 -0.66 2.43 24.82
C SER A 719 0.74 3.01 24.74
N PHE A 720 0.95 3.90 23.77
CA PHE A 720 2.23 4.57 23.55
C PHE A 720 2.08 6.08 23.77
N SER A 721 2.99 6.66 24.54
CA SER A 721 3.16 8.10 24.68
C SER A 721 4.27 8.55 23.75
N LEU A 722 3.93 9.39 22.76
CA LEU A 722 4.85 9.86 21.72
C LEU A 722 5.24 11.31 22.00
N GLN A 723 6.55 11.58 21.97
CA GLN A 723 7.08 12.94 22.00
C GLN A 723 6.67 13.71 20.73
N GLY A 724 6.82 15.03 20.77
CA GLY A 724 6.45 15.87 19.65
C GLY A 724 7.28 15.54 18.42
N PHE A 725 6.62 15.40 17.27
CA PHE A 725 7.24 14.98 16.00
C PHE A 725 7.96 13.61 16.04
N GLU A 726 7.77 12.80 17.10
CA GLU A 726 8.39 11.48 17.22
C GLU A 726 7.83 10.53 16.16
N THR A 727 8.73 9.86 15.45
CA THR A 727 8.43 8.64 14.70
C THR A 727 9.05 7.48 15.46
N ALA A 728 8.23 6.51 15.86
CA ALA A 728 8.66 5.37 16.65
C ALA A 728 8.34 4.05 15.95
N VAL A 729 9.25 3.08 16.09
CA VAL A 729 9.07 1.72 15.59
C VAL A 729 9.18 0.76 16.77
N TYR A 730 8.18 -0.11 16.90
CA TYR A 730 8.12 -1.17 17.88
C TYR A 730 8.10 -2.52 17.17
N GLU A 731 8.90 -3.47 17.64
CA GLU A 731 8.82 -4.87 17.24
C GLU A 731 8.05 -5.65 18.33
N VAL A 732 7.14 -6.52 17.90
CA VAL A 732 6.33 -7.40 18.73
C VAL A 732 6.70 -8.83 18.41
N TYR A 733 7.10 -9.61 19.41
CA TYR A 733 7.53 -11.00 19.20
C TYR A 733 7.35 -11.86 20.46
N PRO A 734 7.19 -13.18 20.33
CA PRO A 734 7.14 -14.09 21.48
C PRO A 734 8.42 -14.06 22.31
N LEU A 735 8.30 -14.10 23.64
CA LEU A 735 9.44 -14.16 24.56
C LEU A 735 10.42 -15.30 24.23
N ARG A 736 9.92 -16.42 23.71
CA ARG A 736 10.74 -17.59 23.33
C ARG A 736 11.70 -17.31 22.16
N ASP A 737 11.42 -16.30 21.36
CA ASP A 737 12.23 -15.91 20.20
C ASP A 737 13.27 -14.83 20.60
N ALA A 738 13.31 -14.45 21.88
CA ALA A 738 14.25 -13.48 22.42
C ALA A 738 15.59 -14.11 22.79
N HIS A 739 16.55 -14.10 21.86
CA HIS A 739 17.91 -14.62 22.07
C HIS A 739 18.88 -13.56 22.60
N ARG A 740 18.43 -12.72 23.54
CA ARG A 740 19.26 -11.72 24.24
C ARG A 740 18.64 -11.27 25.58
N PRO A 741 19.41 -10.70 26.52
CA PRO A 741 18.87 -10.12 27.75
C PRO A 741 17.85 -9.00 27.47
N LEU A 742 16.66 -9.08 28.10
CA LEU A 742 15.57 -8.11 27.93
C LEU A 742 15.39 -7.24 29.18
N LEU A 743 16.02 -6.06 29.18
CA LEU A 743 15.88 -5.06 30.25
C LEU A 743 14.73 -4.10 29.94
N SER A 744 13.64 -4.23 30.68
CA SER A 744 12.46 -3.36 30.52
C SER A 744 12.54 -2.09 31.38
N ASN A 745 11.66 -1.12 31.06
CA ASN A 745 11.56 0.19 31.71
C ASN A 745 12.81 1.07 31.62
N ALA A 746 13.78 0.72 30.77
CA ALA A 746 15.00 1.48 30.54
C ALA A 746 15.06 1.96 29.09
N VAL A 747 15.53 3.19 28.87
CA VAL A 747 16.02 3.63 27.57
C VAL A 747 17.51 3.29 27.52
N PHE A 748 17.96 2.56 26.50
CA PHE A 748 19.33 2.04 26.49
C PHE A 748 19.96 1.98 25.10
N ASP A 749 21.29 1.91 25.07
CA ASP A 749 22.06 1.42 23.92
C ASP A 749 22.61 0.03 24.25
N MET A 750 22.78 -0.84 23.25
CA MET A 750 23.31 -2.19 23.46
C MET A 750 24.40 -2.57 22.45
N LYS A 751 25.33 -3.42 22.88
CA LYS A 751 26.41 -3.93 22.03
C LYS A 751 26.87 -5.32 22.47
N ALA A 752 26.93 -6.29 21.56
CA ALA A 752 27.59 -7.56 21.82
C ALA A 752 29.10 -7.37 22.07
N ILE A 753 29.62 -8.05 23.08
CA ILE A 753 31.04 -8.15 23.39
C ILE A 753 31.62 -9.42 22.77
N ASP A 754 30.90 -10.52 22.89
CA ASP A 754 31.21 -11.84 22.32
C ASP A 754 29.90 -12.58 21.98
N SER A 755 29.96 -13.88 21.67
CA SER A 755 28.78 -14.66 21.28
C SER A 755 27.74 -14.88 22.40
N LYS A 756 28.06 -14.58 23.66
CA LYS A 756 27.15 -14.75 24.81
C LYS A 756 27.01 -13.51 25.68
N THR A 757 27.95 -12.57 25.59
CA THR A 757 28.03 -11.42 26.48
C THR A 757 27.62 -10.13 25.76
N MET A 758 26.75 -9.35 26.40
CA MET A 758 26.26 -8.06 25.90
C MET A 758 26.50 -6.94 26.92
N SER A 759 26.90 -5.78 26.42
CA SER A 759 26.89 -4.52 27.17
C SER A 759 25.56 -3.79 26.94
N ILE A 760 24.91 -3.35 28.01
CA ILE A 760 23.72 -2.50 27.99
C ILE A 760 24.06 -1.19 28.70
N HIS A 761 23.97 -0.08 27.99
CA HIS A 761 24.20 1.26 28.51
C HIS A 761 22.86 1.92 28.80
N VAL A 762 22.46 1.96 30.07
CA VAL A 762 21.19 2.55 30.50
C VAL A 762 21.32 4.08 30.48
N LEU A 763 20.58 4.71 29.56
CA LEU A 763 20.59 6.15 29.31
C LEU A 763 19.56 6.87 30.19
N ASP A 764 18.40 6.25 30.41
CA ASP A 764 17.29 6.78 31.22
C ASP A 764 16.40 5.64 31.74
N THR A 765 15.60 5.91 32.76
CA THR A 765 14.61 4.95 33.29
C THR A 765 13.22 5.57 33.28
N THR A 766 12.27 4.80 32.75
CA THR A 766 10.84 5.13 32.68
C THR A 766 10.03 4.55 33.85
N GLY A 767 10.69 3.72 34.66
CA GLY A 767 10.11 3.05 35.83
C GLY A 767 11.13 2.09 36.43
N PRO A 768 10.72 1.27 37.43
CA PRO A 768 11.58 0.24 38.00
C PRO A 768 12.01 -0.77 36.93
N ILE A 769 13.31 -0.92 36.74
CA ILE A 769 13.88 -1.84 35.74
C ILE A 769 13.66 -3.30 36.15
N LYS A 770 13.31 -4.15 35.18
CA LYS A 770 13.16 -5.60 35.39
C LYS A 770 13.57 -6.38 34.15
N TRP A 771 14.12 -7.57 34.38
CA TRP A 771 14.41 -8.54 33.31
C TRP A 771 13.13 -9.29 32.93
N LEU A 772 12.82 -9.37 31.63
CA LEU A 772 11.68 -10.18 31.17
C LEU A 772 12.04 -11.67 31.00
N ASN A 773 13.31 -11.99 30.79
CA ASN A 773 13.84 -13.35 30.64
C ASN A 773 14.98 -13.67 31.62
N PRO A 774 14.78 -13.50 32.94
CA PRO A 774 15.85 -13.66 33.92
C PRO A 774 16.46 -15.07 33.96
N SER A 775 15.69 -16.11 33.61
CA SER A 775 16.19 -17.50 33.54
C SER A 775 17.23 -17.73 32.43
N ALA A 776 17.27 -16.85 31.43
CA ALA A 776 18.21 -16.94 30.31
C ALA A 776 19.53 -16.19 30.57
N ILE A 777 19.67 -15.54 31.74
CA ILE A 777 20.83 -14.73 32.10
C ILE A 777 21.59 -15.43 33.24
N THR A 778 22.88 -15.71 33.02
CA THR A 778 23.74 -16.36 34.04
C THR A 778 24.41 -15.37 34.97
N ASN A 779 24.80 -14.20 34.45
CA ASN A 779 25.62 -13.24 35.17
C ASN A 779 25.27 -11.81 34.74
N VAL A 780 25.26 -10.90 35.71
CA VAL A 780 25.10 -9.45 35.49
C VAL A 780 26.17 -8.72 36.30
N GLN A 781 26.89 -7.83 35.64
CA GLN A 781 27.85 -6.92 36.26
C GLN A 781 27.40 -5.47 36.04
N ILE A 782 27.47 -4.66 37.10
CA ILE A 782 27.21 -3.22 37.05
C ILE A 782 28.53 -2.51 37.23
N GLN A 783 28.97 -1.72 36.23
CA GLN A 783 30.26 -1.03 36.27
C GLN A 783 31.45 -1.99 36.60
N GLY A 784 31.36 -3.24 36.12
CA GLY A 784 32.38 -4.28 36.34
C GLY A 784 32.28 -5.02 37.67
N GLN A 785 31.32 -4.70 38.55
CA GLN A 785 31.09 -5.42 39.80
C GLN A 785 29.93 -6.41 39.67
N PRO A 786 30.06 -7.66 40.13
CA PRO A 786 28.95 -8.62 40.15
C PRO A 786 27.73 -8.07 40.88
N SER A 787 26.55 -8.24 40.30
CA SER A 787 25.28 -7.80 40.87
C SER A 787 24.25 -8.93 40.88
N GLN A 788 23.33 -8.90 41.85
CA GLN A 788 22.22 -9.84 41.86
C GLN A 788 21.18 -9.42 40.81
N LEU A 789 20.81 -10.37 39.94
CA LEU A 789 19.81 -10.23 38.86
C LEU A 789 18.51 -9.52 39.29
N PHE A 790 18.08 -9.68 40.54
CA PHE A 790 16.77 -9.24 41.05
C PHE A 790 16.78 -8.01 41.97
N GLN A 791 17.94 -7.40 42.27
CA GLN A 791 18.06 -6.25 43.17
C GLN A 791 18.31 -4.91 42.44
N MET A 792 17.73 -4.73 41.25
CA MET A 792 17.93 -3.50 40.47
C MET A 792 16.79 -2.49 40.73
N GLN A 793 16.95 -1.65 41.76
CA GLN A 793 16.09 -0.47 42.03
C GLN A 793 16.77 0.85 41.66
N THR A 794 17.74 0.83 40.75
CA THR A 794 18.46 2.04 40.35
C THR A 794 17.62 2.86 39.37
N GLN A 795 17.17 4.04 39.82
CA GLN A 795 16.58 5.05 38.94
C GLN A 795 17.72 5.85 38.29
N PHE A 796 17.77 5.82 36.97
CA PHE A 796 18.65 6.67 36.17
C PHE A 796 17.78 7.72 35.49
N THR A 797 18.07 8.99 35.72
CA THR A 797 17.36 10.09 35.09
C THR A 797 18.32 10.80 34.16
N ALA A 798 18.04 10.79 32.85
CA ALA A 798 18.86 11.54 31.91
C ALA A 798 18.73 13.05 32.17
N PRO A 799 19.77 13.85 31.85
CA PRO A 799 19.75 15.30 32.04
C PRO A 799 18.56 15.97 31.35
N GLN A 800 18.12 17.11 31.89
CA GLN A 800 17.17 17.98 31.20
C GLN A 800 17.85 18.72 30.04
N LEU A 801 17.05 19.12 29.05
CA LEU A 801 17.55 19.88 27.91
C LEU A 801 18.08 21.25 28.34
N LEU A 802 17.34 21.94 29.21
CA LEU A 802 17.69 23.24 29.78
C LEU A 802 17.78 23.14 31.30
N SER A 803 18.77 23.81 31.89
CA SER A 803 18.90 23.96 33.34
C SER A 803 18.00 25.06 33.89
N SER A 804 17.68 26.08 33.09
CA SER A 804 16.66 27.08 33.39
C SER A 804 16.03 27.63 32.12
N ALA A 805 14.77 28.07 32.23
CA ALA A 805 14.05 28.73 31.15
C ALA A 805 13.07 29.75 31.74
N ASN A 806 13.00 30.95 31.17
CA ASN A 806 12.08 32.01 31.57
C ASN A 806 11.51 32.71 30.33
N LEU A 807 10.20 32.90 30.31
CA LEU A 807 9.46 33.61 29.25
C LEU A 807 8.84 34.88 29.81
N GLN A 808 9.10 36.01 29.17
CA GLN A 808 8.53 37.31 29.50
C GLN A 808 7.84 37.92 28.29
N ASN A 809 6.66 38.50 28.52
CA ASN A 809 5.93 39.28 27.51
C ASN A 809 6.44 40.73 27.55
N ILE A 810 6.84 41.27 26.40
CA ILE A 810 7.33 42.65 26.27
C ILE A 810 6.40 43.50 25.37
N HIS A 811 5.09 43.39 25.61
CA HIS A 811 4.00 44.01 24.84
C HIS A 811 3.84 43.45 23.43
N THR A 812 4.60 43.96 22.48
CA THR A 812 4.52 43.58 21.05
C THR A 812 5.52 42.47 20.70
N GLY A 813 6.04 41.75 21.70
CA GLY A 813 7.12 40.79 21.53
C GLY A 813 7.29 39.86 22.72
N LEU A 814 8.30 38.98 22.62
CA LEU A 814 8.71 38.05 23.67
C LEU A 814 10.18 38.25 24.01
N TYR A 815 10.50 38.06 25.29
CA TYR A 815 11.87 37.94 25.77
C TYR A 815 12.03 36.60 26.48
N ILE A 816 12.95 35.77 26.01
CA ILE A 816 13.15 34.41 26.47
C ILE A 816 14.59 34.30 27.00
N GLN A 817 14.76 33.82 28.22
CA GLN A 817 16.06 33.54 28.83
C GLN A 817 16.19 32.03 29.01
N LEU A 818 17.26 31.45 28.49
CA LEU A 818 17.51 30.01 28.50
C LEU A 818 18.91 29.74 29.05
N ALA A 819 19.06 28.68 29.84
CA ALA A 819 20.38 28.17 30.20
C ALA A 819 20.47 26.69 29.79
N ALA A 820 21.43 26.35 28.93
CA ALA A 820 21.70 24.99 28.51
C ALA A 820 22.91 24.42 29.27
N PRO A 821 22.81 23.23 29.89
CA PRO A 821 23.93 22.56 30.53
C PRO A 821 24.94 22.06 29.48
N GLN A 822 26.16 21.69 29.92
CA GLN A 822 27.21 21.15 29.03
C GLN A 822 26.83 19.84 28.32
N THR A 823 25.84 19.12 28.86
CA THR A 823 25.27 17.92 28.23
C THR A 823 24.41 18.24 27.01
N THR A 824 24.02 19.49 26.81
CA THR A 824 23.24 19.98 25.65
C THR A 824 24.16 20.80 24.77
N GLN A 825 24.73 20.18 23.72
CA GLN A 825 25.67 20.87 22.83
C GLN A 825 24.99 21.94 21.98
N SER A 826 23.77 21.63 21.53
CA SER A 826 22.90 22.56 20.82
C SER A 826 21.43 22.20 21.06
N PHE A 827 20.55 23.16 20.83
CA PHE A 827 19.12 22.95 20.84
C PHE A 827 18.44 23.98 19.94
N ARG A 828 17.25 23.66 19.42
CA ARG A 828 16.42 24.57 18.66
C ARG A 828 15.38 25.21 19.58
N CYS A 829 15.30 26.54 19.55
CA CYS A 829 14.20 27.28 20.15
C CYS A 829 13.10 27.43 19.10
N VAL A 830 11.85 27.12 19.45
CA VAL A 830 10.68 27.18 18.57
C VAL A 830 9.63 28.06 19.22
N VAL A 831 9.03 28.96 18.42
CA VAL A 831 7.91 29.81 18.80
C VAL A 831 6.78 29.58 17.81
N PHE A 832 5.72 28.91 18.25
CA PHE A 832 4.49 28.82 17.49
C PHE A 832 3.61 30.03 17.78
N LEU A 833 2.99 30.60 16.74
CA LEU A 833 1.97 31.63 16.81
C LEU A 833 0.66 31.08 16.26
N TYR A 834 -0.41 31.28 17.02
CA TYR A 834 -1.78 30.94 16.64
C TYR A 834 -2.64 32.20 16.74
N PRO A 835 -3.39 32.58 15.69
CA PRO A 835 -4.31 33.70 15.75
C PRO A 835 -5.47 33.38 16.68
N ASP A 836 -5.98 34.40 17.36
CA ASP A 836 -7.27 34.29 18.06
C ASP A 836 -8.40 34.10 17.06
N SER A 837 -9.55 33.59 17.51
CA SER A 837 -10.68 33.27 16.63
C SER A 837 -11.19 34.45 15.78
N LEU A 838 -11.04 35.68 16.27
CA LEU A 838 -11.42 36.91 15.53
C LEU A 838 -10.40 37.32 14.46
N ASP A 839 -9.17 36.82 14.58
CA ASP A 839 -8.04 37.17 13.72
C ASP A 839 -7.62 35.98 12.84
N ALA A 840 -8.33 34.85 12.92
CA ALA A 840 -8.19 33.72 12.02
C ALA A 840 -8.40 34.16 10.55
N GLY A 841 -7.50 33.74 9.66
CA GLY A 841 -7.48 34.13 8.25
C GLY A 841 -6.81 35.47 7.97
N LYS A 842 -6.48 36.29 8.98
CA LYS A 842 -5.68 37.51 8.78
C LYS A 842 -4.22 37.17 8.48
N PRO A 843 -3.47 38.01 7.75
CA PRO A 843 -2.03 37.84 7.60
C PRO A 843 -1.33 37.74 8.96
N LEU A 844 -0.44 36.76 9.11
CA LEU A 844 0.34 36.55 10.32
C LEU A 844 1.42 37.66 10.45
N PRO A 845 1.78 38.08 11.67
CA PRO A 845 2.71 39.19 11.87
C PRO A 845 4.12 38.86 11.38
N ASP A 846 4.82 39.87 10.85
CA ASP A 846 6.26 39.78 10.60
C ASP A 846 7.01 39.72 11.94
N CYS A 847 8.17 39.06 11.96
CA CYS A 847 8.97 38.92 13.19
C CYS A 847 10.44 39.29 12.95
N ILE A 848 10.99 40.11 13.85
CA ILE A 848 12.44 40.29 14.01
C ILE A 848 12.86 39.45 15.21
N MET A 849 13.73 38.47 14.98
CA MET A 849 14.31 37.62 16.03
C MET A 849 15.77 38.00 16.27
N GLN A 850 16.17 38.08 17.54
CA GLN A 850 17.57 38.23 17.92
C GLN A 850 17.95 37.14 18.91
N VAL A 851 19.16 36.61 18.77
CA VAL A 851 19.80 35.68 19.70
C VAL A 851 21.04 36.36 20.25
N ASP A 852 21.13 36.47 21.58
CA ASP A 852 22.22 37.16 22.29
C ASP A 852 22.47 38.58 21.78
N GLY A 853 21.38 39.30 21.52
CA GLY A 853 21.37 40.67 21.00
C GLY A 853 21.77 40.81 19.52
N LYS A 854 21.98 39.70 18.80
CA LYS A 854 22.32 39.70 17.38
C LYS A 854 21.11 39.30 16.54
N PRO A 855 20.73 40.07 15.51
CA PRO A 855 19.68 39.67 14.58
C PRO A 855 19.99 38.35 13.89
N VAL A 856 18.98 37.47 13.84
CA VAL A 856 19.03 36.19 13.15
C VAL A 856 17.88 36.11 12.14
N LYS A 857 18.01 35.23 11.15
CA LYS A 857 16.93 34.91 10.22
C LYS A 857 16.30 33.59 10.64
N PRO A 858 15.17 33.58 11.35
CA PRO A 858 14.55 32.34 11.78
C PRO A 858 14.07 31.53 10.59
N ILE A 859 14.03 30.21 10.76
CA ILE A 859 13.24 29.34 9.89
C ILE A 859 11.78 29.57 10.19
N VAL A 860 11.01 29.81 9.13
CA VAL A 860 9.58 30.06 9.19
C VAL A 860 8.84 28.92 8.48
N GLN A 861 7.96 28.25 9.20
CA GLN A 861 6.91 27.39 8.64
C GLN A 861 5.57 28.03 8.95
N GLN A 862 4.61 27.97 8.02
CA GLN A 862 3.29 28.55 8.26
C GLN A 862 2.22 27.95 7.37
N SER A 863 1.00 27.93 7.88
CA SER A 863 -0.22 27.91 7.07
C SER A 863 -0.81 29.32 7.11
N PRO A 864 -0.86 30.06 5.99
CA PRO A 864 -1.26 31.46 5.97
C PRO A 864 -2.58 31.71 6.70
N GLY A 865 -2.55 32.60 7.68
CA GLY A 865 -3.70 32.98 8.50
C GLY A 865 -4.20 31.92 9.49
N GLN A 866 -3.52 30.78 9.62
CA GLN A 866 -3.87 29.73 10.58
C GLN A 866 -2.82 29.55 11.68
N TRP A 867 -1.54 29.51 11.33
CA TRP A 867 -0.45 29.39 12.30
C TRP A 867 0.90 29.71 11.64
N MET A 868 1.88 30.09 12.47
CA MET A 868 3.28 30.24 12.07
C MET A 868 4.18 29.63 13.14
N ALA A 869 5.23 28.93 12.74
CA ALA A 869 6.31 28.48 13.59
C ALA A 869 7.60 29.22 13.19
N LEU A 870 8.22 29.88 14.15
CA LEU A 870 9.52 30.52 14.04
C LEU A 870 10.52 29.68 14.82
N SER A 871 11.67 29.36 14.24
CA SER A 871 12.70 28.64 14.99
C SER A 871 14.13 29.02 14.59
N ASP A 872 15.05 28.82 15.53
CA ASP A 872 16.48 28.96 15.30
C ASP A 872 17.28 28.01 16.19
N ILE A 873 18.50 27.66 15.76
CA ILE A 873 19.40 26.77 16.48
C ILE A 873 20.33 27.59 17.39
N ILE A 874 20.36 27.22 18.66
CA ILE A 874 21.33 27.70 19.64
C ILE A 874 22.47 26.68 19.69
N SER A 875 23.62 27.03 19.11
CA SER A 875 24.70 26.09 18.77
C SER A 875 25.73 25.83 19.88
N GLN A 876 25.50 26.32 21.09
CA GLN A 876 26.43 26.15 22.21
C GLN A 876 25.68 26.06 23.54
N PRO A 877 26.28 25.43 24.57
CA PRO A 877 25.76 25.46 25.93
C PRO A 877 26.00 26.84 26.58
N GLY A 878 25.31 27.09 27.70
CA GLY A 878 25.44 28.32 28.48
C GLY A 878 24.13 29.12 28.55
N GLU A 879 24.25 30.37 28.99
CA GLU A 879 23.13 31.30 29.08
C GLU A 879 22.91 32.00 27.74
N HIS A 880 21.66 32.01 27.29
CA HIS A 880 21.23 32.62 26.05
C HIS A 880 19.99 33.47 26.26
N THR A 881 19.88 34.53 25.46
CA THR A 881 18.72 35.43 25.43
C THR A 881 18.17 35.50 24.03
N ILE A 882 16.86 35.37 23.90
CA ILE A 882 16.15 35.42 22.62
C ILE A 882 15.08 36.49 22.73
N SER A 883 15.12 37.48 21.84
CA SER A 883 14.06 38.48 21.72
C SER A 883 13.34 38.32 20.39
N LEU A 884 12.01 38.36 20.44
CA LEU A 884 11.15 38.36 19.27
C LEU A 884 10.31 39.62 19.29
N GLN A 885 10.32 40.37 18.21
CA GLN A 885 9.51 41.57 18.03
C GLN A 885 8.56 41.35 16.86
N PHE A 886 7.26 41.39 17.14
CA PHE A 886 6.21 41.20 16.15
C PHE A 886 5.68 42.53 15.64
N ASP A 887 5.48 42.63 14.33
CA ASP A 887 4.94 43.81 13.66
C ASP A 887 3.89 43.38 12.62
N SER A 888 2.75 44.03 12.64
CA SER A 888 1.66 43.81 11.69
C SER A 888 1.53 45.02 10.79
N LYS A 889 1.63 44.83 9.47
CA LYS A 889 1.65 45.94 8.51
C LYS A 889 0.41 46.83 8.61
N ASP A 890 -0.76 46.32 8.21
CA ASP A 890 -1.92 47.16 7.89
C ASP A 890 -3.08 47.03 8.90
N GLN A 891 -3.04 46.05 9.79
CA GLN A 891 -4.14 45.71 10.70
C GLN A 891 -3.61 45.12 12.00
N SER A 892 -4.28 45.40 13.12
CA SER A 892 -3.92 44.78 14.41
C SER A 892 -4.10 43.27 14.35
N TRP A 893 -3.20 42.54 15.02
CA TRP A 893 -3.24 41.09 15.14
C TRP A 893 -3.16 40.67 16.60
N HIS A 894 -4.00 39.72 16.98
CA HIS A 894 -4.07 39.12 18.31
C HIS A 894 -3.97 37.60 18.20
N GLY A 895 -3.23 37.01 19.13
CA GLY A 895 -3.08 35.57 19.18
C GLY A 895 -2.27 35.10 20.37
N LYS A 896 -1.93 33.82 20.34
CA LYS A 896 -1.13 33.13 21.35
C LYS A 896 0.19 32.68 20.76
N ALA A 897 1.27 32.91 21.53
CA ALA A 897 2.56 32.30 21.30
C ALA A 897 2.77 31.09 22.24
N GLU A 898 3.32 30.01 21.73
CA GLU A 898 3.83 28.87 22.50
C GLU A 898 5.32 28.67 22.22
N VAL A 899 6.12 28.59 23.29
CA VAL A 899 7.59 28.56 23.20
C VAL A 899 8.11 27.20 23.68
N TRP A 900 8.99 26.61 22.88
CA TRP A 900 9.55 25.28 23.09
C TRP A 900 11.06 25.29 22.85
N ALA A 901 11.76 24.38 23.52
CA ALA A 901 13.12 23.99 23.16
C ALA A 901 13.15 22.50 22.81
N ILE A 902 13.82 22.15 21.72
CA ILE A 902 14.01 20.76 21.28
C ILE A 902 15.48 20.48 20.97
N GLY A 903 15.95 19.28 21.27
CA GLY A 903 17.32 18.87 20.99
C GLY A 903 17.60 17.48 21.53
N HIS A 904 18.87 17.19 21.78
CA HIS A 904 19.28 15.95 22.42
C HIS A 904 20.29 16.23 23.53
N VAL A 905 20.31 15.35 24.53
CA VAL A 905 21.20 15.46 25.69
C VAL A 905 22.19 14.30 25.69
N GLN A 906 23.48 14.61 25.87
CA GLN A 906 24.52 13.62 26.13
C GLN A 906 24.35 13.04 27.54
N THR A 907 24.39 11.72 27.66
CA THR A 907 24.17 11.02 28.92
C THR A 907 25.45 10.38 29.44
N HIS A 908 25.49 10.13 30.75
CA HIS A 908 26.55 9.35 31.40
C HIS A 908 25.94 8.01 31.84
N PRO A 909 25.86 7.02 30.93
CA PRO A 909 25.08 5.81 31.18
C PRO A 909 25.68 4.93 32.26
N ALA A 910 24.81 4.27 33.01
CA ALA A 910 25.21 3.09 33.76
C ALA A 910 25.40 1.92 32.80
N SER A 911 26.58 1.29 32.87
CA SER A 911 26.92 0.16 32.01
C SER A 911 26.71 -1.16 32.74
N LEU A 912 25.87 -2.00 32.15
CA LEU A 912 25.58 -3.36 32.57
C LEU A 912 26.26 -4.31 31.60
N THR A 913 26.95 -5.33 32.10
CA THR A 913 27.46 -6.44 31.29
C THR A 913 26.73 -7.70 31.68
N CYS A 914 26.05 -8.32 30.70
CA CYS A 914 25.16 -9.45 30.92
C CYS A 914 25.63 -10.65 30.10
N THR A 915 25.70 -11.83 30.70
CA THR A 915 26.02 -13.08 30.03
C THR A 915 24.75 -13.91 29.85
N PHE A 916 24.45 -14.24 28.59
CA PHE A 916 23.31 -15.06 28.19
C PHE A 916 23.68 -16.55 28.19
N ASN A 917 22.70 -17.42 28.43
CA ASN A 917 22.93 -18.86 28.48
C ASN A 917 23.34 -19.41 27.10
N ASP A 918 22.65 -18.95 26.06
CA ASP A 918 22.80 -19.39 24.67
C ASP A 918 23.59 -18.37 23.84
N GLU A 919 23.75 -18.64 22.54
CA GLU A 919 24.33 -17.65 21.62
C GLU A 919 23.38 -16.46 21.44
N LEU A 920 23.95 -15.26 21.42
CA LEU A 920 23.24 -14.02 21.20
C LEU A 920 22.86 -13.86 19.74
N GLU A 921 21.61 -13.45 19.49
CA GLU A 921 21.19 -12.97 18.18
C GLU A 921 20.82 -11.48 18.27
N ILE A 922 21.55 -10.65 17.51
CA ILE A 922 21.25 -9.23 17.37
C ILE A 922 20.63 -9.01 15.99
N PRO A 923 19.34 -8.64 15.91
CA PRO A 923 18.70 -8.33 14.65
C PRO A 923 19.36 -7.12 13.98
N VAL A 924 19.18 -7.02 12.66
CA VAL A 924 19.47 -5.79 11.93
C VAL A 924 18.62 -4.66 12.52
N MET A 925 19.26 -3.74 13.23
CA MET A 925 18.60 -2.60 13.87
C MET A 925 18.33 -1.47 12.88
N PRO A 926 17.29 -0.66 13.09
CA PRO A 926 17.11 0.60 12.36
C PRO A 926 18.27 1.58 12.66
N PRO A 927 18.48 2.60 11.80
CA PRO A 927 19.51 3.60 12.01
C PRO A 927 19.31 4.41 13.28
N SER A 928 20.41 4.76 13.95
CA SER A 928 20.38 5.80 14.97
C SER A 928 20.20 7.17 14.33
N ALA A 929 19.16 7.89 14.77
CA ALA A 929 18.88 9.27 14.42
C ALA A 929 19.75 10.27 15.20
N TYR A 930 20.32 9.84 16.33
CA TYR A 930 21.03 10.71 17.28
C TYR A 930 22.48 10.27 17.49
N PRO A 931 23.35 11.16 17.99
CA PRO A 931 24.68 10.79 18.44
C PRO A 931 24.65 9.67 19.50
N LYS A 932 25.72 8.87 19.58
CA LYS A 932 25.82 7.79 20.56
C LYS A 932 25.65 8.29 21.99
N LEU A 933 24.98 7.49 22.83
CA LEU A 933 24.72 7.79 24.24
C LEU A 933 23.97 9.11 24.45
N SER A 934 23.12 9.51 23.48
CA SER A 934 22.28 10.70 23.60
C SER A 934 20.81 10.35 23.50
N ILE A 935 19.96 11.19 24.11
CA ILE A 935 18.51 11.00 24.09
C ILE A 935 17.84 12.29 23.60
N PRO A 936 16.85 12.20 22.69
CA PRO A 936 16.04 13.35 22.36
C PRO A 936 15.28 13.90 23.58
N ARG A 937 15.16 15.22 23.63
CA ARG A 937 14.42 15.96 24.64
C ARG A 937 13.67 17.11 24.00
N GLN A 938 12.47 17.32 24.52
CA GLN A 938 11.66 18.50 24.26
C GLN A 938 11.24 19.11 25.59
N GLN A 939 11.16 20.44 25.63
CA GLN A 939 10.81 21.17 26.83
C GLN A 939 9.89 22.34 26.48
N PHE A 940 8.69 22.32 27.06
CA PHE A 940 7.79 23.47 27.01
C PHE A 940 8.34 24.58 27.91
N ILE A 941 8.50 25.77 27.35
CA ILE A 941 9.02 26.93 28.09
C ILE A 941 7.86 27.75 28.65
N GLY A 942 6.81 27.94 27.85
CA GLY A 942 5.62 28.66 28.28
C GLY A 942 4.79 29.17 27.11
N SER A 943 3.68 29.83 27.43
CA SER A 943 2.82 30.50 26.46
C SER A 943 2.51 31.93 26.87
N SER A 944 2.32 32.81 25.89
CA SER A 944 1.99 34.22 26.13
C SER A 944 1.04 34.75 25.05
N ALA A 945 0.12 35.64 25.43
CA ALA A 945 -0.67 36.39 24.46
C ALA A 945 0.21 37.40 23.72
N ILE A 946 -0.07 37.61 22.44
CA ILE A 946 0.61 38.57 21.57
C ILE A 946 -0.45 39.51 21.00
N ALA A 947 -0.17 40.81 21.05
CA ALA A 947 -0.99 41.83 20.43
C ALA A 947 -0.10 42.80 19.66
N THR A 948 -0.32 42.94 18.36
CA THR A 948 0.36 43.92 17.51
C THR A 948 -0.60 45.06 17.19
N LYS A 949 -0.04 46.26 16.98
CA LYS A 949 -0.81 47.43 16.53
C LYS A 949 -0.63 47.59 15.03
N ALA A 950 -1.69 48.02 14.33
CA ALA A 950 -1.55 48.49 12.95
C ALA A 950 -0.58 49.67 12.92
N LYS A 951 0.29 49.75 11.91
CA LYS A 951 1.07 50.97 11.69
C LYS A 951 0.09 52.12 11.45
N GLN A 952 0.11 53.14 12.31
CA GLN A 952 -0.50 54.41 11.98
C GLN A 952 0.29 54.97 10.79
N MET A 953 -0.39 55.17 9.66
CA MET A 953 0.20 55.84 8.48
C MET A 953 0.68 57.25 8.83
#